data_AF-A0A174I403-F1
#
_entry.id   AF-A0A174I403-F1
#
_cell.length_a   1.000
_cell.length_b   1.000
_cell.length_c   1.000
_cell.angle_alpha   90.00
_cell.angle_beta   90.00
_cell.angle_gamma   90.00
#
_symmetry.space_group_name_H-M   'P 1'
#
loop_
_entity.id
_entity.type
_entity.pdbx_description
1 polymer ?
#
loop_
_entity_poly.entity_id
_entity_poly.type
_entity_poly.pdbx_seq_one_letter_code
_entity_poly.pdbx_strand_id
1 'polypeptide(L)'
;MRIYKTLMNKAFICLLITVLAACKSTPYSDETTKSDLRAPAYPLLTLHPHMKLWSMTDELNKQNMTFGGSTQLPFVGFLRVDGAMYRFMGNKELPMQAIAPMALDHEKWEGKFTSLVPDEGWEQPDFDDKYWQLSEGAFGTPGMWEARTQWTSSNIWVRREVEVDPYLLEHKKIYLRYSHDDVFQLYINGKQLVNTGYDWGANFKVEVPDSILQTMKSGKALIAAHCENRVGGGLVDFGLFAEEPAMPVERVAPISYEKEWTGRYTMEQPQENWEAKEFDDSTWTEGQAAFGTDDQRNVNTPWFSPNIWVRRELTFDPALAKNKQLYLRYSHDDVFQLYVNGMQLVSTGYEWKSDLRVNIPDSIAETMKDGKAVIAAHCENRMGGALVDFGLYAELKEAEQTSVDVQATQTHYTFECGDVELKLSFTAPYLLDDLETLARPVNYISYQAKALDGKEHDVAVYFEIDPHKAFRAGQSTQMYEKDGLSLMKTGQENQKLWVDQEKGGRSWGYFYLGTKDDVTCAQGDAAEMRAYFMKEGDLKQMRKSAEKRYAAFAQKLDVDGDFPQHLTAAFDGLYTMAYFGEDLRPYWNKDGKTSIEDLYADAEEDYKEVMAKCYAFDRQLMADAYLAGGKEYAELCALAYRQSVSAFQMSEDSEGELLYFTPQVGPVDEYYPASPLYLRYNPDLVKAMLNPFFYYSESGKWGKPFPPHDLGGYPAVNGQTIGGDMPVEEAGNGLIMTAAIAKMEKNASYAEKHWKTLTQWAEYLLENGTDTGDQLTTDNFAGNCPHHTNLSAKGILGIAAYARLAEMLNKKEEAEKYMDAAHEMTKEWEKAAYAGDHYRLAFDQPDSWGMKYNLIWDRLLGLNLFPERVIQKETDFYLTKMNEFGCPLDSRHSYAKVDWTVWSASLSADRMRFRKLMLPLYKFMNETTDRTPMADLINTDGKTIVGFTGRTVVGAYFIRLLEKE
;
A
#
# COMPACT_ATOMS: atom_id res chain seq x y z
N MET A 1 60.40 40.26 -1.70
CA MET A 1 58.94 40.50 -1.53
C MET A 1 58.08 40.22 -2.77
N ARG A 2 58.58 40.32 -4.02
CA ARG A 2 57.78 40.07 -5.24
C ARG A 2 57.60 38.59 -5.61
N ILE A 3 58.55 37.72 -5.24
CA ILE A 3 58.53 36.28 -5.59
C ILE A 3 57.57 35.47 -4.69
N TYR A 4 57.41 35.86 -3.42
CA TYR A 4 56.47 35.20 -2.48
C TYR A 4 55.00 35.46 -2.82
N LYS A 5 54.65 36.65 -3.34
CA LYS A 5 53.27 36.96 -3.75
C LYS A 5 52.82 36.18 -5.00
N THR A 6 53.75 35.87 -5.92
CA THR A 6 53.44 35.11 -7.14
C THR A 6 53.30 33.61 -6.88
N LEU A 7 54.04 33.07 -5.90
CA LEU A 7 53.90 31.67 -5.44
C LEU A 7 52.64 31.45 -4.61
N MET A 8 52.25 32.39 -3.74
CA MET A 8 50.98 32.32 -3.01
C MET A 8 49.76 32.42 -3.94
N ASN A 9 49.76 33.31 -4.94
CA ASN A 9 48.63 33.39 -5.87
C ASN A 9 48.51 32.16 -6.78
N LYS A 10 49.62 31.51 -7.18
CA LYS A 10 49.55 30.26 -7.95
C LYS A 10 49.11 29.08 -7.08
N ALA A 11 49.52 29.01 -5.81
CA ALA A 11 49.05 28.00 -4.87
C ALA A 11 47.55 28.20 -4.54
N PHE A 12 47.07 29.44 -4.39
CA PHE A 12 45.66 29.73 -4.13
C PHE A 12 44.77 29.46 -5.36
N ILE A 13 45.26 29.76 -6.58
CA ILE A 13 44.55 29.45 -7.83
C ILE A 13 44.57 27.94 -8.11
N CYS A 14 45.66 27.22 -7.83
CA CYS A 14 45.68 25.76 -7.92
C CYS A 14 44.80 25.10 -6.84
N LEU A 15 44.72 25.66 -5.63
CA LEU A 15 43.81 25.18 -4.58
C LEU A 15 42.34 25.44 -4.96
N LEU A 16 42.02 26.61 -5.54
CA LEU A 16 40.69 26.90 -6.08
C LEU A 16 40.34 26.01 -7.27
N ILE A 17 41.30 25.70 -8.16
CA ILE A 17 41.08 24.79 -9.30
C ILE A 17 40.95 23.34 -8.83
N THR A 18 41.59 22.91 -7.74
CA THR A 18 41.35 21.58 -7.15
C THR A 18 40.08 21.50 -6.31
N VAL A 19 39.58 22.61 -5.76
CA VAL A 19 38.29 22.67 -5.06
C VAL A 19 37.13 22.82 -6.05
N LEU A 20 37.34 23.48 -7.20
CA LEU A 20 36.37 23.53 -8.32
C LEU A 20 36.43 22.28 -9.22
N ALA A 21 37.48 21.44 -9.11
CA ALA A 21 37.57 20.14 -9.78
C ALA A 21 37.26 18.96 -8.83
N ALA A 22 36.73 19.23 -7.64
CA ALA A 22 36.24 18.25 -6.69
C ALA A 22 34.70 18.26 -6.59
N CYS A 23 33.99 18.54 -7.68
CA CYS A 23 32.72 17.85 -7.92
C CYS A 23 33.06 16.40 -8.24
N LYS A 24 33.45 15.61 -7.23
CA LYS A 24 33.43 14.17 -7.38
C LYS A 24 31.95 13.81 -7.39
N SER A 25 31.39 13.63 -8.58
CA SER A 25 30.11 12.94 -8.72
C SER A 25 30.21 11.65 -7.89
N THR A 26 29.21 11.42 -7.03
CA THR A 26 29.13 10.16 -6.28
C THR A 26 29.17 9.03 -7.31
N PRO A 27 30.18 8.14 -7.28
CA PRO A 27 30.25 7.07 -8.27
C PRO A 27 29.00 6.21 -8.13
N TYR A 28 28.27 6.03 -9.23
CA TYR A 28 27.07 5.21 -9.26
C TYR A 28 27.44 3.75 -8.98
N SER A 29 26.70 3.13 -8.06
CA SER A 29 26.77 1.70 -7.75
C SER A 29 25.39 1.31 -7.21
N ASP A 30 24.78 0.33 -7.88
CA ASP A 30 23.48 -0.26 -7.55
C ASP A 30 23.58 -1.37 -6.50
N GLU A 31 24.75 -1.57 -5.88
CA GLU A 31 24.93 -2.55 -4.82
C GLU A 31 24.19 -2.12 -3.53
N THR A 32 23.39 -3.02 -2.98
CA THR A 32 22.69 -2.85 -1.70
C THR A 32 23.13 -3.90 -0.68
N THR A 33 22.95 -3.61 0.61
CA THR A 33 22.95 -4.67 1.64
C THR A 33 21.52 -5.21 1.71
N LYS A 34 21.28 -6.36 1.07
CA LYS A 34 19.94 -6.94 0.96
C LYS A 34 19.27 -7.14 2.32
N SER A 35 17.99 -6.75 2.39
CA SER A 35 17.07 -7.07 3.46
C SER A 35 16.40 -8.42 3.21
N ASP A 36 16.43 -9.31 4.20
CA ASP A 36 15.71 -10.60 4.18
C ASP A 36 14.38 -10.53 4.96
N LEU A 37 14.01 -9.36 5.47
CA LEU A 37 12.77 -9.17 6.21
C LEU A 37 11.57 -9.30 5.27
N ARG A 38 10.68 -10.25 5.58
CA ARG A 38 9.37 -10.35 4.93
C ARG A 38 8.43 -9.28 5.46
N ALA A 39 8.59 -8.04 4.98
CA ALA A 39 7.80 -6.89 5.43
C ALA A 39 6.29 -7.10 5.21
N PRO A 40 5.42 -6.69 6.17
CA PRO A 40 3.97 -6.90 6.06
C PRO A 40 3.34 -6.10 4.91
N ALA A 41 3.81 -4.88 4.68
CA ALA A 41 3.58 -4.08 3.49
C ALA A 41 4.63 -2.96 3.43
N TYR A 42 4.85 -2.39 2.24
CA TYR A 42 5.82 -1.32 2.05
C TYR A 42 5.37 -0.38 0.91
N PRO A 43 5.67 0.93 1.02
CA PRO A 43 5.21 1.89 0.04
C PRO A 43 6.15 1.92 -1.17
N LEU A 44 5.58 1.77 -2.37
CA LEU A 44 6.31 1.80 -3.65
C LEU A 44 6.39 3.22 -4.21
N LEU A 45 5.26 3.94 -4.24
CA LEU A 45 5.19 5.34 -4.65
C LEU A 45 4.64 6.19 -3.51
N THR A 46 5.33 7.28 -3.19
CA THR A 46 5.06 8.18 -2.06
C THR A 46 5.25 9.61 -2.52
N LEU A 47 4.23 10.16 -3.18
CA LEU A 47 4.33 11.47 -3.83
C LEU A 47 3.74 12.58 -2.96
N HIS A 48 2.90 12.22 -1.99
CA HIS A 48 2.23 13.11 -1.07
C HIS A 48 1.74 12.30 0.13
N PRO A 49 1.52 12.87 1.33
CA PRO A 49 0.94 12.14 2.46
C PRO A 49 -0.43 11.49 2.17
N HIS A 50 -1.19 12.07 1.24
CA HIS A 50 -2.44 11.50 0.72
C HIS A 50 -2.28 10.69 -0.58
N MET A 51 -1.09 10.70 -1.19
CA MET A 51 -0.76 10.00 -2.43
C MET A 51 0.33 8.95 -2.19
N LYS A 52 -0.10 7.78 -1.69
CA LYS A 52 0.79 6.64 -1.42
C LYS A 52 0.22 5.36 -2.04
N LEU A 53 1.07 4.64 -2.76
CA LEU A 53 0.78 3.34 -3.35
C LEU A 53 1.63 2.27 -2.66
N TRP A 54 0.96 1.28 -2.09
CA TRP A 54 1.54 0.23 -1.26
C TRP A 54 1.55 -1.10 -1.99
N SER A 55 2.64 -1.86 -1.82
CA SER A 55 2.60 -3.30 -2.03
C SER A 55 2.16 -3.97 -0.74
N MET A 56 1.07 -4.75 -0.82
CA MET A 56 0.53 -5.53 0.29
C MET A 56 0.94 -7.01 0.16
N THR A 57 1.88 -7.32 -0.73
CA THR A 57 2.36 -8.68 -1.03
C THR A 57 3.86 -8.64 -1.26
N ASP A 58 4.52 -9.78 -1.12
CA ASP A 58 5.94 -9.90 -1.46
C ASP A 58 6.11 -10.16 -2.96
N GLU A 59 5.08 -10.65 -3.64
CA GLU A 59 5.06 -10.96 -5.07
C GLU A 59 4.27 -9.88 -5.85
N LEU A 60 4.98 -9.02 -6.58
CA LEU A 60 4.41 -7.85 -7.26
C LEU A 60 3.40 -8.20 -8.37
N ASN A 61 3.46 -9.43 -8.91
CA ASN A 61 2.54 -9.94 -9.92
C ASN A 61 1.34 -10.72 -9.34
N LYS A 62 1.13 -10.73 -8.01
CA LYS A 62 -0.05 -11.39 -7.39
C LYS A 62 -1.18 -10.45 -7.05
N GLN A 63 -0.90 -9.17 -6.85
CA GLN A 63 -1.89 -8.18 -6.44
C GLN A 63 -1.63 -6.83 -7.10
N ASN A 64 -2.70 -6.06 -7.28
CA ASN A 64 -2.60 -4.65 -7.62
C ASN A 64 -2.02 -3.85 -6.46
N MET A 65 -1.37 -2.72 -6.78
CA MET A 65 -0.95 -1.78 -5.75
C MET A 65 -2.16 -1.20 -5.02
N THR A 66 -1.99 -0.92 -3.73
CA THR A 66 -3.06 -0.41 -2.88
C THR A 66 -2.86 1.07 -2.61
N PHE A 67 -3.82 1.87 -3.04
CA PHE A 67 -3.94 3.30 -2.76
C PHE A 67 -4.65 3.54 -1.42
N GLY A 68 -4.06 4.40 -0.58
CA GLY A 68 -4.68 4.83 0.68
C GLY A 68 -5.02 3.69 1.66
N GLY A 69 -4.33 2.55 1.54
CA GLY A 69 -4.49 1.37 2.41
C GLY A 69 -5.69 0.47 2.13
N SER A 70 -6.58 0.82 1.19
CA SER A 70 -7.78 0.01 0.91
C SER A 70 -8.21 -0.04 -0.54
N THR A 71 -7.95 0.99 -1.34
CA THR A 71 -8.40 1.07 -2.74
C THR A 71 -7.37 0.41 -3.65
N GLN A 72 -7.75 -0.62 -4.40
CA GLN A 72 -6.84 -1.20 -5.40
C GLN A 72 -6.69 -0.23 -6.59
N LEU A 73 -5.44 0.04 -6.99
CA LEU A 73 -5.10 0.74 -8.24
C LEU A 73 -4.64 -0.33 -9.24
N PRO A 74 -5.45 -0.66 -10.26
CA PRO A 74 -5.00 -1.53 -11.33
C PRO A 74 -3.84 -0.84 -12.06
N PHE A 75 -2.64 -1.36 -11.85
CA PHE A 75 -1.42 -0.92 -12.48
C PHE A 75 -0.63 -2.19 -12.80
N VAL A 76 -0.58 -2.53 -14.08
CA VAL A 76 0.01 -3.77 -14.60
C VAL A 76 1.28 -3.47 -15.38
N GLY A 77 2.21 -4.42 -15.33
CA GLY A 77 3.48 -4.36 -16.04
C GLY A 77 3.72 -5.63 -16.85
N PHE A 78 4.11 -5.48 -18.11
CA PHE A 78 4.47 -6.56 -19.00
C PHE A 78 5.85 -6.36 -19.62
N LEU A 79 6.62 -7.44 -19.70
CA LEU A 79 7.84 -7.50 -20.48
C LEU A 79 7.59 -8.38 -21.70
N ARG A 80 7.88 -7.86 -22.89
CA ARG A 80 7.88 -8.65 -24.13
C ARG A 80 9.31 -9.07 -24.43
N VAL A 81 9.54 -10.37 -24.64
CA VAL A 81 10.82 -10.99 -25.00
C VAL A 81 10.59 -11.88 -26.22
N ASP A 82 11.18 -11.52 -27.37
CA ASP A 82 11.12 -12.30 -28.62
C ASP A 82 9.68 -12.68 -29.07
N GLY A 83 8.72 -11.80 -28.78
CA GLY A 83 7.30 -11.97 -29.09
C GLY A 83 6.47 -12.66 -28.00
N ALA A 84 7.09 -13.20 -26.95
CA ALA A 84 6.39 -13.70 -25.77
C ALA A 84 6.21 -12.57 -24.75
N MET A 85 5.04 -12.48 -24.11
CA MET A 85 4.74 -11.43 -23.13
C MET A 85 4.59 -12.03 -21.73
N TYR A 86 5.36 -11.50 -20.78
CA TYR A 86 5.47 -11.92 -19.38
C TYR A 86 4.92 -10.83 -18.46
N ARG A 87 3.99 -11.17 -17.58
CA ARG A 87 3.47 -10.23 -16.58
C ARG A 87 4.36 -10.20 -15.35
N PHE A 88 4.89 -9.04 -14.99
CA PHE A 88 5.75 -8.86 -13.82
C PHE A 88 5.10 -8.02 -12.70
N MET A 89 3.99 -7.32 -12.99
CA MET A 89 3.33 -6.45 -12.02
C MET A 89 1.80 -6.46 -12.17
N GLY A 90 1.09 -6.32 -11.04
CA GLY A 90 -0.37 -6.18 -10.94
C GLY A 90 -1.07 -7.51 -10.71
N ASN A 91 -2.41 -7.53 -10.75
CA ASN A 91 -3.21 -8.77 -10.65
C ASN A 91 -3.59 -9.31 -12.05
N LYS A 92 -3.75 -10.63 -12.18
CA LYS A 92 -4.27 -11.32 -13.38
C LYS A 92 -5.74 -10.99 -13.63
N GLU A 93 -6.52 -10.83 -12.56
CA GLU A 93 -7.93 -10.45 -12.63
C GLU A 93 -8.09 -8.96 -12.31
N LEU A 94 -8.64 -8.21 -13.25
CA LEU A 94 -8.98 -6.82 -13.03
C LEU A 94 -10.34 -6.71 -12.33
N PRO A 95 -10.49 -5.80 -11.35
CA PRO A 95 -11.79 -5.56 -10.71
C PRO A 95 -12.77 -4.95 -11.73
N MET A 96 -14.01 -5.43 -11.74
CA MET A 96 -15.06 -4.95 -12.64
C MET A 96 -15.25 -3.42 -12.58
N GLN A 97 -15.59 -2.82 -13.72
CA GLN A 97 -16.01 -1.43 -13.82
C GLN A 97 -17.35 -1.28 -13.12
N ALA A 98 -17.43 -0.43 -12.09
CA ALA A 98 -18.73 -0.06 -11.56
C ALA A 98 -19.41 0.89 -12.57
N ILE A 99 -20.55 0.47 -13.12
CA ILE A 99 -21.51 1.39 -13.75
C ILE A 99 -22.33 2.05 -12.65
N ALA A 100 -22.71 1.27 -11.64
CA ALA A 100 -23.34 1.71 -10.42
C ALA A 100 -22.78 0.90 -9.23
N PRO A 101 -22.11 1.53 -8.26
CA PRO A 101 -21.43 0.80 -7.18
C PRO A 101 -22.36 0.25 -6.11
N MET A 102 -21.83 -0.66 -5.28
CA MET A 102 -22.45 -1.18 -4.05
C MET A 102 -21.84 -0.54 -2.81
N ALA A 103 -22.59 -0.49 -1.71
CA ALA A 103 -22.04 -0.05 -0.41
C ALA A 103 -21.00 -1.03 0.15
N LEU A 104 -21.13 -2.32 -0.21
CA LEU A 104 -20.13 -3.35 0.05
C LEU A 104 -18.73 -2.98 -0.47
N ASP A 105 -18.65 -2.23 -1.58
CA ASP A 105 -17.37 -1.77 -2.16
C ASP A 105 -16.83 -0.49 -1.45
N HIS A 106 -17.39 -0.14 -0.28
CA HIS A 106 -17.15 1.11 0.45
C HIS A 106 -17.49 2.38 -0.34
N GLU A 107 -18.34 2.26 -1.36
CA GLU A 107 -18.80 3.37 -2.19
C GLU A 107 -20.22 3.78 -1.79
N LYS A 108 -20.45 5.10 -1.71
CA LYS A 108 -21.77 5.63 -1.41
C LYS A 108 -22.66 5.56 -2.64
N TRP A 109 -23.92 5.19 -2.44
CA TRP A 109 -24.96 5.37 -3.43
C TRP A 109 -26.28 5.74 -2.77
N GLU A 110 -27.15 6.42 -3.50
CA GLU A 110 -28.46 6.84 -2.99
C GLU A 110 -29.57 6.08 -3.70
N GLY A 111 -30.56 5.67 -2.92
CA GLY A 111 -31.76 4.99 -3.39
C GLY A 111 -33.00 5.64 -2.81
N LYS A 112 -34.06 5.70 -3.60
CA LYS A 112 -35.40 5.98 -3.09
C LYS A 112 -35.97 4.71 -2.51
N PHE A 113 -36.61 4.75 -1.35
CA PHE A 113 -37.17 3.58 -0.71
C PHE A 113 -38.51 3.85 -0.02
N THR A 114 -39.25 2.77 0.20
CA THR A 114 -40.47 2.74 1.02
C THR A 114 -40.59 1.41 1.75
N SER A 115 -41.20 1.43 2.93
CA SER A 115 -41.62 0.23 3.68
C SER A 115 -43.10 -0.08 3.54
N LEU A 116 -43.84 0.79 2.83
CA LEU A 116 -45.24 0.61 2.50
C LEU A 116 -45.34 -0.08 1.14
N VAL A 117 -46.28 -1.03 1.02
CA VAL A 117 -46.58 -1.71 -0.25
C VAL A 117 -46.89 -0.64 -1.31
N PRO A 118 -46.07 -0.54 -2.38
CA PRO A 118 -46.29 0.44 -3.43
C PRO A 118 -47.39 -0.01 -4.39
N ASP A 119 -47.89 0.92 -5.22
CA ASP A 119 -48.83 0.61 -6.29
C ASP A 119 -48.19 -0.32 -7.36
N GLU A 120 -49.03 -0.97 -8.16
CA GLU A 120 -48.57 -1.82 -9.27
C GLU A 120 -47.68 -1.04 -10.25
N GLY A 121 -46.64 -1.70 -10.76
CA GLY A 121 -45.68 -1.09 -11.70
C GLY A 121 -44.56 -0.29 -11.05
N TRP A 122 -44.36 -0.38 -9.73
CA TRP A 122 -43.27 0.30 -8.99
C TRP A 122 -41.88 0.04 -9.57
N GLU A 123 -41.69 -1.11 -10.23
CA GLU A 123 -40.45 -1.51 -10.89
C GLU A 123 -40.21 -0.83 -12.26
N GLN A 124 -41.22 -0.15 -12.82
CA GLN A 124 -41.15 0.48 -14.14
C GLN A 124 -40.47 1.86 -14.08
N PRO A 125 -39.73 2.29 -15.13
CA PRO A 125 -39.06 3.60 -15.17
C PRO A 125 -39.97 4.82 -14.94
N ASP A 126 -41.22 4.76 -15.40
CA ASP A 126 -42.18 5.86 -15.39
C ASP A 126 -43.03 5.94 -14.11
N PHE A 127 -42.81 5.03 -13.15
CA PHE A 127 -43.51 5.06 -11.86
C PHE A 127 -43.16 6.29 -11.02
N ASP A 128 -44.19 6.98 -10.51
CA ASP A 128 -44.08 8.18 -9.68
C ASP A 128 -43.75 7.84 -8.22
N ASP A 129 -42.46 7.86 -7.90
CA ASP A 129 -41.93 7.63 -6.55
C ASP A 129 -41.65 8.92 -5.77
N LYS A 130 -42.26 10.06 -6.12
CA LYS A 130 -41.97 11.35 -5.46
C LYS A 130 -42.22 11.37 -3.95
N TYR A 131 -43.01 10.41 -3.45
CA TYR A 131 -43.31 10.25 -2.03
C TYR A 131 -42.43 9.23 -1.32
N TRP A 132 -41.53 8.55 -2.04
CA TRP A 132 -40.55 7.64 -1.45
C TRP A 132 -39.44 8.45 -0.78
N GLN A 133 -38.87 7.89 0.28
CA GLN A 133 -37.79 8.52 1.00
C GLN A 133 -36.49 8.33 0.22
N LEU A 134 -35.63 9.35 0.15
CA LEU A 134 -34.29 9.23 -0.43
C LEU A 134 -33.28 9.03 0.71
N SER A 135 -32.44 8.00 0.63
CA SER A 135 -31.39 7.78 1.62
C SER A 135 -30.21 6.99 1.04
N GLU A 136 -29.11 6.91 1.79
CA GLU A 136 -27.90 6.19 1.38
C GLU A 136 -28.09 4.67 1.48
N GLY A 137 -27.72 3.93 0.44
CA GLY A 137 -27.53 2.49 0.50
C GLY A 137 -26.20 2.12 1.17
N ALA A 138 -26.01 0.90 1.68
CA ALA A 138 -26.97 -0.20 1.71
C ALA A 138 -28.08 0.07 2.74
N PHE A 139 -29.21 -0.58 2.52
CA PHE A 139 -30.31 -0.61 3.45
C PHE A 139 -30.13 -1.86 4.32
N GLY A 140 -30.31 -1.78 5.64
CA GLY A 140 -30.27 -2.98 6.48
C GLY A 140 -30.77 -2.81 7.91
N THR A 141 -30.69 -3.87 8.71
CA THR A 141 -31.04 -3.84 10.13
C THR A 141 -29.93 -3.24 11.01
N PRO A 142 -30.25 -2.71 12.21
CA PRO A 142 -29.23 -2.16 13.12
C PRO A 142 -28.12 -3.18 13.45
N GLY A 143 -26.86 -2.75 13.35
CA GLY A 143 -25.68 -3.56 13.68
C GLY A 143 -24.96 -4.20 12.49
N MET A 144 -25.52 -4.12 11.28
CA MET A 144 -24.79 -4.49 10.05
C MET A 144 -23.82 -3.38 9.64
N TRP A 145 -22.57 -3.75 9.34
CA TRP A 145 -21.52 -2.76 9.06
C TRP A 145 -21.66 -2.11 7.67
N GLU A 146 -22.30 -2.81 6.74
CA GLU A 146 -22.57 -2.34 5.37
C GLU A 146 -23.75 -1.35 5.33
N ALA A 147 -24.70 -1.45 6.27
CA ALA A 147 -25.94 -0.70 6.25
C ALA A 147 -25.74 0.78 6.60
N ARG A 148 -26.14 1.66 5.68
CA ARG A 148 -26.13 3.11 5.86
C ARG A 148 -27.50 3.65 6.23
N THR A 149 -28.56 2.98 5.77
CA THR A 149 -29.95 3.28 6.14
C THR A 149 -30.57 2.11 6.89
N GLN A 150 -31.14 2.39 8.06
CA GLN A 150 -31.79 1.38 8.86
C GLN A 150 -33.24 1.17 8.43
N TRP A 151 -33.69 -0.09 8.35
CA TRP A 151 -35.11 -0.43 8.28
C TRP A 151 -35.47 -1.50 9.32
N THR A 152 -36.73 -1.51 9.75
CA THR A 152 -37.25 -2.46 10.75
C THR A 152 -38.57 -3.12 10.33
N SER A 153 -39.14 -2.73 9.19
CA SER A 153 -40.32 -3.35 8.60
C SER A 153 -40.01 -4.73 8.00
N SER A 154 -41.03 -5.57 7.87
CA SER A 154 -40.91 -6.86 7.15
C SER A 154 -40.71 -6.71 5.65
N ASN A 155 -40.92 -5.52 5.08
CA ASN A 155 -40.71 -5.26 3.66
C ASN A 155 -39.98 -3.95 3.43
N ILE A 156 -39.17 -3.92 2.39
CA ILE A 156 -38.60 -2.70 1.82
C ILE A 156 -38.60 -2.79 0.30
N TRP A 157 -38.93 -1.69 -0.35
CA TRP A 157 -38.76 -1.48 -1.79
C TRP A 157 -37.75 -0.36 -2.00
N VAL A 158 -36.81 -0.56 -2.91
CA VAL A 158 -35.72 0.38 -3.20
C VAL A 158 -35.62 0.60 -4.71
N ARG A 159 -35.45 1.84 -5.15
CA ARG A 159 -35.28 2.26 -6.54
C ARG A 159 -34.04 3.14 -6.69
N ARG A 160 -33.27 2.90 -7.75
CA ARG A 160 -32.08 3.68 -8.12
C ARG A 160 -32.03 3.90 -9.62
N GLU A 161 -31.90 5.14 -10.05
CA GLU A 161 -31.57 5.47 -11.44
C GLU A 161 -30.04 5.46 -11.62
N VAL A 162 -29.57 4.90 -12.72
CA VAL A 162 -28.15 4.80 -13.06
C VAL A 162 -27.93 5.29 -14.48
N GLU A 163 -26.88 6.07 -14.67
CA GLU A 163 -26.39 6.43 -16.01
C GLU A 163 -25.54 5.28 -16.55
N VAL A 164 -25.73 4.94 -17.82
CA VAL A 164 -25.07 3.81 -18.46
C VAL A 164 -24.41 4.29 -19.73
N ASP A 165 -23.10 4.06 -19.87
CA ASP A 165 -22.41 4.31 -21.13
C ASP A 165 -22.82 3.24 -22.16
N PRO A 166 -23.45 3.62 -23.30
CA PRO A 166 -23.80 2.67 -24.36
C PRO A 166 -22.61 1.87 -24.88
N TYR A 167 -21.39 2.43 -24.83
CA TYR A 167 -20.18 1.72 -25.25
C TYR A 167 -19.95 0.45 -24.43
N LEU A 168 -20.19 0.50 -23.11
CA LEU A 168 -20.04 -0.65 -22.23
C LEU A 168 -21.05 -1.75 -22.57
N LEU A 169 -22.29 -1.37 -22.91
CA LEU A 169 -23.34 -2.32 -23.30
C LEU A 169 -23.02 -3.05 -24.62
N GLU A 170 -22.24 -2.42 -25.49
CA GLU A 170 -21.89 -2.97 -26.81
C GLU A 170 -20.63 -3.84 -26.78
N HIS A 171 -19.71 -3.59 -25.83
CA HIS A 171 -18.36 -4.17 -25.86
C HIS A 171 -18.00 -4.98 -24.62
N LYS A 172 -18.81 -4.96 -23.56
CA LYS A 172 -18.54 -5.65 -22.30
C LYS A 172 -19.75 -6.47 -21.87
N LYS A 173 -19.49 -7.58 -21.18
CA LYS A 173 -20.54 -8.26 -20.44
C LYS A 173 -20.93 -7.42 -19.23
N ILE A 174 -22.22 -7.32 -18.96
CA ILE A 174 -22.73 -6.56 -17.83
C ILE A 174 -23.26 -7.53 -16.79
N TYR A 175 -22.91 -7.27 -15.54
CA TYR A 175 -23.30 -8.04 -14.38
C TYR A 175 -24.03 -7.16 -13.38
N LEU A 176 -25.10 -7.68 -12.79
CA LEU A 176 -25.66 -7.15 -11.57
C LEU A 176 -24.96 -7.86 -10.40
N ARG A 177 -24.45 -7.09 -9.44
CA ARG A 177 -24.05 -7.59 -8.12
C ARG A 177 -25.07 -7.18 -7.08
N TYR A 178 -25.41 -8.06 -6.16
CA TYR A 178 -26.38 -7.78 -5.11
C TYR A 178 -26.12 -8.58 -3.83
N SER A 179 -26.51 -8.00 -2.71
CA SER A 179 -26.55 -8.63 -1.39
C SER A 179 -27.96 -8.48 -0.84
N HIS A 180 -28.51 -9.54 -0.28
CA HIS A 180 -29.86 -9.51 0.26
C HIS A 180 -30.04 -10.44 1.46
N ASP A 181 -31.17 -10.28 2.14
CA ASP A 181 -31.68 -11.22 3.13
C ASP A 181 -33.05 -11.76 2.69
N ASP A 182 -33.38 -12.95 3.19
CA ASP A 182 -34.64 -13.68 2.99
C ASP A 182 -35.22 -13.67 1.54
N VAL A 183 -36.36 -13.01 1.29
CA VAL A 183 -37.02 -13.06 -0.02
C VAL A 183 -36.73 -11.81 -0.84
N PHE A 184 -36.00 -11.98 -1.94
CA PHE A 184 -35.50 -10.87 -2.75
C PHE A 184 -35.90 -10.95 -4.22
N GLN A 185 -36.35 -9.81 -4.74
CA GLN A 185 -36.67 -9.61 -6.15
C GLN A 185 -35.99 -8.36 -6.65
N LEU A 186 -35.39 -8.42 -7.85
CA LEU A 186 -34.78 -7.25 -8.45
C LEU A 186 -35.05 -7.19 -9.96
N TYR A 187 -35.33 -5.97 -10.40
CA TYR A 187 -35.73 -5.59 -11.74
C TYR A 187 -34.79 -4.53 -12.30
N ILE A 188 -34.57 -4.56 -13.61
CA ILE A 188 -33.92 -3.48 -14.36
C ILE A 188 -34.91 -3.01 -15.43
N ASN A 189 -35.27 -1.73 -15.41
CA ASN A 189 -36.26 -1.12 -16.31
C ASN A 189 -37.55 -1.97 -16.41
N GLY A 190 -38.07 -2.41 -15.26
CA GLY A 190 -39.28 -3.23 -15.15
C GLY A 190 -39.17 -4.69 -15.59
N LYS A 191 -37.98 -5.16 -16.02
CA LYS A 191 -37.74 -6.57 -16.33
C LYS A 191 -37.07 -7.28 -15.15
N GLN A 192 -37.70 -8.35 -14.65
CA GLN A 192 -37.17 -9.12 -13.53
C GLN A 192 -35.88 -9.85 -13.92
N LEU A 193 -34.83 -9.67 -13.13
CA LEU A 193 -33.54 -10.34 -13.29
C LEU A 193 -33.26 -11.34 -12.17
N VAL A 194 -33.68 -11.04 -10.95
CA VAL A 194 -33.44 -11.86 -9.75
C VAL A 194 -34.74 -12.18 -9.03
N ASN A 195 -34.86 -13.43 -8.56
CA ASN A 195 -35.93 -13.91 -7.67
C ASN A 195 -35.40 -15.10 -6.86
N THR A 196 -35.06 -14.91 -5.59
CA THR A 196 -34.25 -15.86 -4.81
C THR A 196 -35.04 -16.87 -3.98
N GLY A 197 -36.36 -16.72 -3.83
CA GLY A 197 -37.10 -17.50 -2.83
C GLY A 197 -36.66 -17.13 -1.42
N TYR A 198 -36.60 -18.08 -0.47
CA TYR A 198 -36.13 -17.82 0.90
C TYR A 198 -34.64 -18.17 1.03
N ASP A 199 -33.78 -17.18 0.83
CA ASP A 199 -32.32 -17.34 0.79
C ASP A 199 -31.60 -16.06 1.26
N TRP A 200 -30.35 -16.14 1.66
CA TRP A 200 -29.60 -14.96 2.06
C TRP A 200 -28.14 -15.08 1.67
N GLY A 201 -27.50 -13.93 1.45
CA GLY A 201 -26.09 -13.90 1.11
C GLY A 201 -25.65 -12.55 0.60
N ALA A 202 -24.33 -12.40 0.53
CA ALA A 202 -23.69 -11.18 0.07
C ALA A 202 -22.99 -11.40 -1.26
N ASN A 203 -22.98 -10.35 -2.08
CA ASN A 203 -22.16 -10.25 -3.29
C ASN A 203 -22.46 -11.33 -4.35
N PHE A 204 -23.73 -11.73 -4.48
CA PHE A 204 -24.17 -12.54 -5.61
C PHE A 204 -23.91 -11.79 -6.92
N LYS A 205 -23.64 -12.54 -7.99
CA LYS A 205 -23.35 -12.02 -9.33
C LYS A 205 -24.22 -12.71 -10.36
N VAL A 206 -24.93 -11.93 -11.18
CA VAL A 206 -25.76 -12.44 -12.29
C VAL A 206 -25.48 -11.66 -13.58
N GLU A 207 -25.28 -12.37 -14.69
CA GLU A 207 -25.11 -11.74 -16.01
C GLU A 207 -26.43 -11.13 -16.47
N VAL A 208 -26.40 -9.89 -16.92
CA VAL A 208 -27.58 -9.19 -17.43
C VAL A 208 -27.80 -9.64 -18.88
N PRO A 209 -28.94 -10.29 -19.20
CA PRO A 209 -29.18 -10.80 -20.54
C PRO A 209 -29.45 -9.67 -21.54
N ASP A 210 -29.18 -9.92 -22.83
CA ASP A 210 -29.40 -8.98 -23.94
C ASP A 210 -30.80 -8.35 -23.94
N SER A 211 -31.81 -9.10 -23.55
CA SER A 211 -33.20 -8.63 -23.47
C SER A 211 -33.38 -7.46 -22.48
N ILE A 212 -32.56 -7.39 -21.43
CA ILE A 212 -32.52 -6.30 -20.47
C ILE A 212 -31.52 -5.23 -20.93
N LEU A 213 -30.34 -5.63 -21.45
CA LEU A 213 -29.33 -4.69 -21.96
C LEU A 213 -29.90 -3.71 -22.99
N GLN A 214 -30.75 -4.19 -23.89
CA GLN A 214 -31.40 -3.35 -24.90
C GLN A 214 -32.26 -2.23 -24.31
N THR A 215 -32.78 -2.39 -23.09
CA THR A 215 -33.59 -1.36 -22.42
C THR A 215 -32.74 -0.19 -21.92
N MET A 216 -31.43 -0.37 -21.77
CA MET A 216 -30.50 0.62 -21.21
C MET A 216 -29.77 1.44 -22.29
N LYS A 217 -29.98 1.13 -23.57
CA LYS A 217 -29.28 1.78 -24.71
C LYS A 217 -29.54 3.27 -24.85
N SER A 218 -30.58 3.80 -24.21
CA SER A 218 -30.83 5.24 -24.11
C SER A 218 -29.85 5.97 -23.17
N GLY A 219 -28.96 5.24 -22.51
CA GLY A 219 -27.97 5.76 -21.58
C GLY A 219 -28.43 5.80 -20.12
N LYS A 220 -29.57 5.18 -19.80
CA LYS A 220 -30.16 5.15 -18.45
C LYS A 220 -30.74 3.80 -18.10
N ALA A 221 -30.69 3.44 -16.82
CA ALA A 221 -31.41 2.31 -16.28
C ALA A 221 -31.99 2.62 -14.89
N LEU A 222 -33.19 2.09 -14.62
CA LEU A 222 -33.76 2.02 -13.29
C LEU A 222 -33.50 0.61 -12.74
N ILE A 223 -32.84 0.52 -11.59
CA ILE A 223 -32.73 -0.72 -10.81
C ILE A 223 -33.73 -0.62 -9.66
N ALA A 224 -34.62 -1.61 -9.54
CA ALA A 224 -35.67 -1.63 -8.53
C ALA A 224 -35.64 -2.98 -7.79
N ALA A 225 -35.63 -2.95 -6.46
CA ALA A 225 -35.52 -4.14 -5.63
C ALA A 225 -36.61 -4.18 -4.55
N HIS A 226 -37.09 -5.38 -4.24
CA HIS A 226 -37.96 -5.67 -3.11
C HIS A 226 -37.32 -6.74 -2.25
N CYS A 227 -37.34 -6.53 -0.93
CA CYS A 227 -36.93 -7.53 0.05
C CYS A 227 -38.04 -7.69 1.10
N GLU A 228 -38.45 -8.94 1.32
CA GLU A 228 -39.30 -9.35 2.45
C GLU A 228 -38.43 -10.05 3.49
N ASN A 229 -38.22 -9.38 4.63
CA ASN A 229 -37.54 -9.92 5.80
C ASN A 229 -38.54 -10.65 6.71
N ARG A 230 -38.34 -11.94 6.90
CA ARG A 230 -39.17 -12.85 7.70
C ARG A 230 -38.61 -13.05 9.11
N VAL A 231 -37.31 -13.28 9.25
CA VAL A 231 -36.65 -13.51 10.55
C VAL A 231 -35.17 -13.08 10.51
N GLY A 232 -34.71 -12.42 11.58
CA GLY A 232 -33.29 -12.11 11.74
C GLY A 232 -32.89 -10.74 11.20
N GLY A 233 -31.72 -10.67 10.58
CA GLY A 233 -31.19 -9.45 9.96
C GLY A 233 -31.97 -9.06 8.71
N GLY A 234 -31.64 -7.93 8.10
CA GLY A 234 -32.15 -7.57 6.78
C GLY A 234 -31.10 -6.77 6.04
N LEU A 235 -30.89 -7.06 4.75
CA LEU A 235 -29.91 -6.37 3.90
C LEU A 235 -30.48 -6.19 2.48
N VAL A 236 -30.27 -5.01 1.88
CA VAL A 236 -30.47 -4.74 0.45
C VAL A 236 -29.31 -3.85 0.00
N ASP A 237 -28.45 -4.40 -0.83
CA ASP A 237 -27.40 -3.68 -1.54
C ASP A 237 -27.30 -4.21 -2.97
N PHE A 238 -27.12 -3.33 -3.95
CA PHE A 238 -27.00 -3.76 -5.35
C PHE A 238 -26.31 -2.71 -6.21
N GLY A 239 -25.67 -3.19 -7.27
CA GLY A 239 -24.96 -2.38 -8.24
C GLY A 239 -24.88 -3.05 -9.61
N LEU A 240 -24.52 -2.27 -10.62
CA LEU A 240 -24.37 -2.68 -12.01
C LEU A 240 -22.91 -2.54 -12.41
N PHE A 241 -22.35 -3.56 -13.03
CA PHE A 241 -20.91 -3.64 -13.29
C PHE A 241 -20.65 -4.13 -14.71
N ALA A 242 -19.67 -3.54 -15.39
CA ALA A 242 -19.15 -4.09 -16.63
C ALA A 242 -17.94 -4.98 -16.31
N GLU A 243 -17.91 -6.16 -16.92
CA GLU A 243 -16.77 -7.06 -16.86
C GLU A 243 -15.55 -6.38 -17.49
N GLU A 244 -14.41 -6.44 -16.81
CA GLU A 244 -13.15 -6.04 -17.43
C GLU A 244 -12.69 -7.11 -18.41
N PRO A 245 -11.98 -6.74 -19.47
CA PRO A 245 -11.33 -7.74 -20.29
C PRO A 245 -10.32 -8.50 -19.42
N ALA A 246 -10.66 -9.75 -19.12
CA ALA A 246 -9.69 -10.68 -18.56
C ALA A 246 -8.47 -10.74 -19.48
N MET A 247 -7.32 -11.06 -18.90
CA MET A 247 -6.14 -11.40 -19.68
C MET A 247 -6.53 -12.45 -20.73
N PRO A 248 -6.30 -12.19 -22.04
CA PRO A 248 -6.89 -13.01 -23.09
C PRO A 248 -6.43 -14.46 -22.95
N VAL A 249 -7.38 -15.34 -22.66
CA VAL A 249 -7.23 -16.79 -22.71
C VAL A 249 -7.67 -17.26 -24.08
N GLU A 250 -6.76 -17.88 -24.81
CA GLU A 250 -7.05 -18.48 -26.09
C GLU A 250 -7.55 -19.91 -25.90
N ARG A 251 -8.79 -20.16 -26.32
CA ARG A 251 -9.43 -21.48 -26.30
C ARG A 251 -8.97 -22.28 -27.51
N VAL A 252 -7.74 -22.79 -27.44
CA VAL A 252 -7.08 -23.51 -28.55
C VAL A 252 -7.92 -24.69 -29.03
N ALA A 253 -8.31 -25.56 -28.10
CA ALA A 253 -9.19 -26.70 -28.33
C ALA A 253 -9.94 -27.00 -27.03
N PRO A 254 -11.01 -26.24 -26.71
CA PRO A 254 -11.60 -26.28 -25.38
C PRO A 254 -12.36 -27.58 -25.09
N ILE A 255 -12.77 -27.73 -23.83
CA ILE A 255 -13.63 -28.82 -23.32
C ILE A 255 -15.02 -28.81 -23.95
N SER A 256 -15.71 -29.96 -23.89
CA SER A 256 -16.94 -30.23 -24.66
C SER A 256 -18.08 -29.26 -24.38
N TYR A 257 -18.22 -28.76 -23.15
CA TYR A 257 -19.29 -27.84 -22.79
C TYR A 257 -19.05 -26.39 -23.26
N GLU A 258 -17.82 -26.05 -23.67
CA GLU A 258 -17.52 -24.77 -24.31
C GLU A 258 -17.55 -24.88 -25.84
N LYS A 259 -17.09 -26.01 -26.38
CA LYS A 259 -17.17 -26.35 -27.81
C LYS A 259 -17.13 -27.87 -27.97
N GLU A 260 -18.10 -28.39 -28.69
CA GLU A 260 -18.15 -29.81 -29.05
C GLU A 260 -16.84 -30.26 -29.72
N TRP A 261 -16.40 -31.47 -29.38
CA TRP A 261 -15.23 -32.09 -29.99
C TRP A 261 -15.35 -33.60 -30.05
N THR A 262 -14.81 -34.17 -31.13
CA THR A 262 -14.76 -35.62 -31.35
C THR A 262 -13.41 -36.17 -30.91
N GLY A 263 -13.43 -37.24 -30.13
CA GLY A 263 -12.25 -38.03 -29.77
C GLY A 263 -12.34 -39.44 -30.30
N ARG A 264 -11.19 -40.10 -30.46
CA ARG A 264 -11.11 -41.55 -30.66
C ARG A 264 -10.99 -42.23 -29.31
N TYR A 265 -11.70 -43.32 -29.10
CA TYR A 265 -11.69 -44.02 -27.83
C TYR A 265 -11.80 -45.54 -27.99
N THR A 266 -11.33 -46.26 -26.97
CA THR A 266 -11.50 -47.70 -26.80
C THR A 266 -11.84 -48.01 -25.35
N MET A 267 -12.61 -49.08 -25.14
CA MET A 267 -12.89 -49.67 -23.83
C MET A 267 -12.10 -50.97 -23.61
N GLU A 268 -11.36 -51.40 -24.63
CA GLU A 268 -10.45 -52.54 -24.59
C GLU A 268 -9.02 -52.03 -24.38
N GLN A 269 -8.24 -52.78 -23.59
CA GLN A 269 -6.84 -52.47 -23.31
C GLN A 269 -6.07 -52.26 -24.62
N PRO A 270 -5.55 -51.05 -24.88
CA PRO A 270 -4.80 -50.79 -26.10
C PRO A 270 -3.38 -51.38 -26.01
N GLN A 271 -2.70 -51.42 -27.16
CA GLN A 271 -1.28 -51.79 -27.24
C GLN A 271 -0.41 -50.81 -26.43
N GLU A 272 0.81 -51.23 -26.10
CA GLU A 272 1.78 -50.36 -25.41
C GLU A 272 2.06 -49.07 -26.22
N ASN A 273 2.37 -47.98 -25.51
CA ASN A 273 2.63 -46.64 -26.07
C ASN A 273 1.42 -46.01 -26.80
N TRP A 274 0.19 -46.36 -26.41
CA TRP A 274 -1.04 -45.79 -26.96
C TRP A 274 -1.15 -44.27 -26.77
N GLU A 275 -0.46 -43.73 -25.77
CA GLU A 275 -0.38 -42.31 -25.43
C GLU A 275 0.53 -41.50 -26.37
N ALA A 276 1.37 -42.17 -27.17
CA ALA A 276 2.38 -41.51 -28.00
C ALA A 276 1.78 -40.80 -29.23
N LYS A 277 2.43 -39.70 -29.64
CA LYS A 277 2.03 -38.89 -30.81
C LYS A 277 1.91 -39.71 -32.11
N GLU A 278 2.75 -40.72 -32.29
CA GLU A 278 2.83 -41.52 -33.52
C GLU A 278 1.99 -42.81 -33.48
N PHE A 279 1.28 -43.09 -32.38
CA PHE A 279 0.48 -44.32 -32.30
C PHE A 279 -0.75 -44.24 -33.22
N ASP A 280 -1.00 -45.33 -33.95
CA ASP A 280 -2.12 -45.45 -34.88
C ASP A 280 -3.40 -45.90 -34.15
N ASP A 281 -4.28 -44.94 -33.89
CA ASP A 281 -5.60 -45.16 -33.29
C ASP A 281 -6.72 -45.28 -34.33
N SER A 282 -6.40 -45.49 -35.62
CA SER A 282 -7.40 -45.56 -36.71
C SER A 282 -8.44 -46.68 -36.57
N THR A 283 -8.16 -47.66 -35.72
CA THR A 283 -9.07 -48.77 -35.39
C THR A 283 -9.99 -48.47 -34.21
N TRP A 284 -9.78 -47.36 -33.50
CA TRP A 284 -10.60 -46.96 -32.35
C TRP A 284 -11.93 -46.37 -32.80
N THR A 285 -12.90 -46.37 -31.90
CA THR A 285 -14.23 -45.81 -32.18
C THR A 285 -14.19 -44.29 -32.03
N GLU A 286 -14.89 -43.55 -32.87
CA GLU A 286 -15.06 -42.10 -32.71
C GLU A 286 -16.30 -41.79 -31.86
N GLY A 287 -16.19 -40.81 -30.96
CA GLY A 287 -17.27 -40.36 -30.09
C GLY A 287 -17.20 -38.87 -29.80
N GLN A 288 -18.35 -38.24 -29.56
CA GLN A 288 -18.44 -36.86 -29.10
C GLN A 288 -18.15 -36.79 -27.60
N ALA A 289 -17.24 -35.91 -27.18
CA ALA A 289 -17.04 -35.60 -25.79
C ALA A 289 -18.23 -34.80 -25.20
N ALA A 290 -18.47 -34.77 -23.90
CA ALA A 290 -17.76 -35.55 -22.88
C ALA A 290 -18.10 -37.04 -22.98
N PHE A 291 -17.14 -37.86 -22.54
CA PHE A 291 -17.32 -39.29 -22.40
C PHE A 291 -17.76 -39.56 -20.95
N GLY A 292 -18.78 -40.37 -20.70
CA GLY A 292 -19.24 -40.58 -19.32
C GLY A 292 -20.54 -41.36 -19.17
N THR A 293 -21.22 -41.23 -18.03
CA THR A 293 -22.58 -41.79 -17.80
C THR A 293 -23.64 -40.70 -17.84
N ASP A 294 -24.90 -41.08 -18.10
CA ASP A 294 -26.02 -40.16 -18.31
C ASP A 294 -26.37 -39.27 -17.09
N ASP A 295 -25.90 -39.61 -15.89
CA ASP A 295 -26.04 -38.79 -14.68
C ASP A 295 -25.03 -37.63 -14.62
N GLN A 296 -24.01 -37.62 -15.50
CA GLN A 296 -23.03 -36.57 -15.60
C GLN A 296 -23.45 -35.49 -16.61
N ARG A 297 -23.08 -34.24 -16.34
CA ARG A 297 -23.43 -33.11 -17.21
C ARG A 297 -22.66 -33.17 -18.53
N ASN A 298 -23.35 -32.87 -19.64
CA ASN A 298 -22.77 -32.69 -20.98
C ASN A 298 -22.07 -33.93 -21.56
N VAL A 299 -22.45 -35.14 -21.11
CA VAL A 299 -22.00 -36.40 -21.71
C VAL A 299 -22.72 -36.63 -23.04
N ASN A 300 -21.94 -36.90 -24.09
CA ASN A 300 -22.45 -37.20 -25.42
C ASN A 300 -22.05 -38.61 -25.90
N THR A 301 -20.99 -39.21 -25.33
CA THR A 301 -20.61 -40.60 -25.60
C THR A 301 -20.66 -41.42 -24.31
N PRO A 302 -21.67 -42.31 -24.16
CA PRO A 302 -21.78 -43.13 -22.98
C PRO A 302 -20.70 -44.22 -22.93
N TRP A 303 -20.14 -44.51 -21.74
CA TRP A 303 -19.34 -45.71 -21.50
C TRP A 303 -19.77 -46.46 -20.25
N PHE A 304 -19.56 -47.78 -20.24
CA PHE A 304 -19.97 -48.65 -19.13
C PHE A 304 -18.91 -49.70 -18.73
N SER A 305 -17.73 -49.67 -19.37
CA SER A 305 -16.59 -50.52 -19.01
C SER A 305 -15.84 -49.98 -17.78
N PRO A 306 -15.06 -50.83 -17.09
CA PRO A 306 -14.17 -50.35 -16.02
C PRO A 306 -13.08 -49.40 -16.52
N ASN A 307 -12.74 -49.41 -17.80
CA ASN A 307 -11.68 -48.58 -18.36
C ASN A 307 -12.13 -47.93 -19.66
N ILE A 308 -11.69 -46.69 -19.88
CA ILE A 308 -11.74 -46.03 -21.18
C ILE A 308 -10.40 -45.37 -21.46
N TRP A 309 -9.97 -45.45 -22.72
CA TRP A 309 -8.86 -44.68 -23.27
C TRP A 309 -9.40 -43.74 -24.32
N VAL A 310 -9.06 -42.46 -24.25
CA VAL A 310 -9.54 -41.41 -25.15
C VAL A 310 -8.33 -40.66 -25.73
N ARG A 311 -8.38 -40.36 -27.02
CA ARG A 311 -7.36 -39.59 -27.75
C ARG A 311 -8.00 -38.45 -28.54
N ARG A 312 -7.33 -37.30 -28.53
CA ARG A 312 -7.68 -36.10 -29.28
C ARG A 312 -6.45 -35.56 -29.99
N GLU A 313 -6.49 -35.57 -31.32
CA GLU A 313 -5.46 -34.93 -32.13
C GLU A 313 -5.80 -33.46 -32.38
N LEU A 314 -4.81 -32.58 -32.23
CA LEU A 314 -4.96 -31.14 -32.31
C LEU A 314 -3.98 -30.55 -33.31
N THR A 315 -4.46 -29.56 -34.08
CA THR A 315 -3.61 -28.63 -34.85
C THR A 315 -3.98 -27.21 -34.46
N PHE A 316 -2.98 -26.39 -34.18
CA PHE A 316 -3.14 -25.01 -33.74
C PHE A 316 -1.97 -24.14 -34.21
N ASP A 317 -2.05 -22.82 -34.00
CA ASP A 317 -0.98 -21.90 -34.37
C ASP A 317 0.31 -22.22 -33.58
N PRO A 318 1.42 -22.60 -34.24
CA PRO A 318 2.71 -22.85 -33.59
C PRO A 318 3.19 -21.70 -32.69
N ALA A 319 2.81 -20.47 -32.99
CA ALA A 319 3.17 -19.30 -32.18
C ALA A 319 2.65 -19.39 -30.74
N LEU A 320 1.57 -20.13 -30.47
CA LEU A 320 1.04 -20.32 -29.11
C LEU A 320 1.95 -21.17 -28.24
N ALA A 321 2.48 -22.26 -28.79
CA ALA A 321 3.44 -23.10 -28.04
C ALA A 321 4.72 -22.34 -27.70
N LYS A 322 5.11 -21.36 -28.53
CA LYS A 322 6.27 -20.50 -28.29
C LYS A 322 5.98 -19.37 -27.29
N ASN A 323 4.91 -18.62 -27.52
CA ASN A 323 4.71 -17.29 -26.93
C ASN A 323 3.76 -17.27 -25.72
N LYS A 324 3.09 -18.40 -25.41
CA LYS A 324 2.06 -18.49 -24.37
C LYS A 324 2.37 -19.61 -23.38
N GLN A 325 1.78 -19.52 -22.19
CA GLN A 325 1.67 -20.65 -21.28
C GLN A 325 0.52 -21.54 -21.75
N LEU A 326 0.84 -22.74 -22.21
CA LEU A 326 -0.17 -23.76 -22.52
C LEU A 326 -0.62 -24.46 -21.24
N TYR A 327 -1.91 -24.78 -21.15
CA TYR A 327 -2.48 -25.54 -20.03
C TYR A 327 -3.66 -26.38 -20.49
N LEU A 328 -3.94 -27.46 -19.77
CA LEU A 328 -5.15 -28.26 -19.97
C LEU A 328 -6.17 -27.94 -18.90
N ARG A 329 -7.44 -27.83 -19.32
CA ARG A 329 -8.58 -28.05 -18.42
C ARG A 329 -9.08 -29.46 -18.61
N TYR A 330 -9.39 -30.17 -17.53
CA TYR A 330 -9.84 -31.54 -17.59
C TYR A 330 -10.83 -31.88 -16.47
N SER A 331 -11.70 -32.84 -16.75
CA SER A 331 -12.63 -33.43 -15.79
C SER A 331 -12.47 -34.93 -15.87
N HIS A 332 -12.48 -35.58 -14.70
CA HIS A 332 -12.34 -37.02 -14.64
C HIS A 332 -13.14 -37.62 -13.49
N ASP A 333 -13.33 -38.93 -13.58
CA ASP A 333 -13.83 -39.77 -12.52
C ASP A 333 -12.73 -40.72 -12.02
N ASP A 334 -12.85 -41.20 -10.79
CA ASP A 334 -11.97 -42.19 -10.15
C ASP A 334 -10.46 -42.08 -10.49
N VAL A 335 -9.83 -43.10 -11.08
CA VAL A 335 -8.38 -43.13 -11.32
C VAL A 335 -8.08 -42.67 -12.74
N PHE A 336 -7.36 -41.55 -12.88
CA PHE A 336 -7.17 -40.87 -14.14
C PHE A 336 -5.71 -40.59 -14.47
N GLN A 337 -5.38 -40.70 -15.75
CA GLN A 337 -4.07 -40.35 -16.31
C GLN A 337 -4.25 -39.51 -17.57
N LEU A 338 -3.49 -38.43 -17.68
CA LEU A 338 -3.52 -37.51 -18.83
C LEU A 338 -2.12 -37.35 -19.39
N TYR A 339 -2.01 -37.43 -20.72
CA TYR A 339 -0.76 -37.38 -21.46
C TYR A 339 -0.85 -36.35 -22.58
N VAL A 340 0.28 -35.75 -22.91
CA VAL A 340 0.45 -34.89 -24.09
C VAL A 340 1.65 -35.41 -24.87
N ASN A 341 1.43 -35.81 -26.12
CA ASN A 341 2.45 -36.40 -27.00
C ASN A 341 3.24 -37.55 -26.34
N GLY A 342 2.58 -38.37 -25.51
CA GLY A 342 3.16 -39.48 -24.77
C GLY A 342 3.85 -39.12 -23.45
N MET A 343 3.94 -37.84 -23.09
CA MET A 343 4.48 -37.41 -21.80
C MET A 343 3.35 -37.27 -20.77
N GLN A 344 3.47 -37.95 -19.63
CA GLN A 344 2.45 -37.91 -18.57
C GLN A 344 2.41 -36.55 -17.89
N LEU A 345 1.23 -35.92 -17.89
CA LEU A 345 0.96 -34.62 -17.27
C LEU A 345 0.20 -34.76 -15.95
N VAL A 346 -0.74 -35.71 -15.86
CA VAL A 346 -1.54 -35.96 -14.65
C VAL A 346 -1.58 -37.45 -14.35
N SER A 347 -1.53 -37.77 -13.05
CA SER A 347 -1.85 -39.09 -12.50
C SER A 347 -2.58 -38.89 -11.18
N THR A 348 -3.83 -39.33 -11.10
CA THR A 348 -4.63 -39.20 -9.87
C THR A 348 -4.71 -40.52 -9.11
N GLY A 349 -5.10 -40.42 -7.84
CA GLY A 349 -5.55 -41.57 -7.05
C GLY A 349 -7.03 -41.86 -7.32
N TYR A 350 -7.71 -42.49 -6.37
CA TYR A 350 -9.15 -42.72 -6.42
C TYR A 350 -9.91 -41.44 -6.00
N GLU A 351 -10.17 -40.55 -6.96
CA GLU A 351 -10.85 -39.27 -6.72
C GLU A 351 -11.61 -38.80 -7.97
N TRP A 352 -12.74 -38.10 -7.81
CA TRP A 352 -13.48 -37.52 -8.92
C TRP A 352 -13.51 -36.01 -8.80
N LYS A 353 -13.14 -35.32 -9.87
CA LYS A 353 -13.06 -33.86 -9.92
C LYS A 353 -13.44 -33.35 -11.30
N SER A 354 -14.15 -32.23 -11.33
CA SER A 354 -14.54 -31.57 -12.56
C SER A 354 -13.85 -30.22 -12.68
N ASP A 355 -13.56 -29.84 -13.93
CA ASP A 355 -13.01 -28.53 -14.30
C ASP A 355 -11.68 -28.17 -13.61
N LEU A 356 -10.78 -29.14 -13.55
CA LEU A 356 -9.42 -28.93 -13.06
C LEU A 356 -8.55 -28.25 -14.11
N ARG A 357 -7.53 -27.51 -13.67
CA ARG A 357 -6.52 -26.85 -14.50
C ARG A 357 -5.13 -27.40 -14.18
N VAL A 358 -4.34 -27.69 -15.22
CA VAL A 358 -2.92 -28.07 -15.10
C VAL A 358 -2.08 -27.39 -16.16
N ASN A 359 -1.03 -26.68 -15.75
CA ASN A 359 -0.07 -26.06 -16.67
C ASN A 359 0.73 -27.15 -17.40
N ILE A 360 0.95 -26.97 -18.70
CA ILE A 360 1.88 -27.80 -19.47
C ILE A 360 3.30 -27.25 -19.26
N PRO A 361 4.23 -28.01 -18.68
CA PRO A 361 5.62 -27.57 -18.53
C PRO A 361 6.31 -27.37 -19.88
N ASP A 362 7.32 -26.50 -19.93
CA ASP A 362 8.06 -26.21 -21.17
C ASP A 362 8.66 -27.47 -21.82
N SER A 363 9.07 -28.46 -21.02
CA SER A 363 9.58 -29.75 -21.52
C SER A 363 8.56 -30.53 -22.35
N ILE A 364 7.26 -30.38 -22.07
CA ILE A 364 6.17 -30.96 -22.86
C ILE A 364 5.76 -29.99 -23.97
N ALA A 365 5.72 -28.68 -23.70
CA ALA A 365 5.35 -27.65 -24.67
C ALA A 365 6.24 -27.67 -25.93
N GLU A 366 7.53 -27.93 -25.75
CA GLU A 366 8.52 -28.06 -26.83
C GLU A 366 8.17 -29.17 -27.84
N THR A 367 7.45 -30.22 -27.42
CA THR A 367 6.99 -31.30 -28.31
C THR A 367 5.84 -30.87 -29.24
N MET A 368 5.24 -29.70 -28.99
CA MET A 368 4.08 -29.16 -29.71
C MET A 368 4.44 -27.92 -30.55
N LYS A 369 5.72 -27.55 -30.66
CA LYS A 369 6.19 -26.35 -31.37
C LYS A 369 5.90 -26.34 -32.88
N ASP A 370 5.56 -27.48 -33.45
CA ASP A 370 5.10 -27.61 -34.84
C ASP A 370 3.61 -27.30 -35.00
N GLY A 371 2.93 -26.88 -33.92
CA GLY A 371 1.50 -26.62 -33.87
C GLY A 371 0.65 -27.89 -33.82
N LYS A 372 1.23 -29.04 -33.44
CA LYS A 372 0.52 -30.32 -33.37
C LYS A 372 0.68 -31.00 -32.01
N ALA A 373 -0.43 -31.51 -31.48
CA ALA A 373 -0.44 -32.25 -30.22
C ALA A 373 -1.45 -33.40 -30.25
N VAL A 374 -1.11 -34.49 -29.57
CA VAL A 374 -2.04 -35.57 -29.20
C VAL A 374 -2.24 -35.51 -27.70
N ILE A 375 -3.48 -35.29 -27.27
CA ILE A 375 -3.86 -35.41 -25.87
C ILE A 375 -4.52 -36.77 -25.69
N ALA A 376 -3.99 -37.57 -24.76
CA ALA A 376 -4.45 -38.92 -24.49
C ALA A 376 -4.82 -39.06 -23.02
N ALA A 377 -5.92 -39.73 -22.72
CA ALA A 377 -6.43 -39.91 -21.38
C ALA A 377 -6.80 -41.37 -21.13
N HIS A 378 -6.53 -41.86 -19.93
CA HIS A 378 -7.01 -43.14 -19.43
C HIS A 378 -7.77 -42.92 -18.12
N CYS A 379 -8.94 -43.53 -18.01
CA CYS A 379 -9.77 -43.47 -16.81
C CYS A 379 -10.21 -44.89 -16.42
N GLU A 380 -9.91 -45.29 -15.19
CA GLU A 380 -10.41 -46.51 -14.56
C GLU A 380 -11.56 -46.14 -13.62
N ASN A 381 -12.79 -46.51 -14.00
CA ASN A 381 -14.00 -46.37 -13.21
C ASN A 381 -14.21 -47.61 -12.33
N ARG A 382 -14.24 -47.41 -11.01
CA ARG A 382 -14.39 -48.45 -9.99
C ARG A 382 -15.80 -48.53 -9.41
N MET A 383 -16.53 -47.42 -9.27
CA MET A 383 -17.90 -47.44 -8.73
C MET A 383 -18.74 -46.19 -9.02
N GLY A 384 -19.67 -46.29 -9.98
CA GLY A 384 -20.75 -45.31 -10.19
C GLY A 384 -20.25 -43.93 -10.68
N GLY A 385 -21.04 -43.25 -11.50
CA GLY A 385 -20.51 -42.11 -12.26
C GLY A 385 -19.50 -42.55 -13.32
N ALA A 386 -19.14 -41.64 -14.23
CA ALA A 386 -18.08 -41.80 -15.23
C ALA A 386 -17.92 -40.46 -15.96
N LEU A 387 -16.70 -39.91 -16.03
CA LEU A 387 -16.45 -38.67 -16.77
C LEU A 387 -15.02 -38.61 -17.28
N VAL A 388 -14.85 -38.29 -18.57
CA VAL A 388 -13.58 -37.85 -19.17
C VAL A 388 -13.92 -36.71 -20.13
N ASP A 389 -13.35 -35.54 -19.86
CA ASP A 389 -13.33 -34.43 -20.79
C ASP A 389 -12.04 -33.62 -20.57
N PHE A 390 -11.51 -33.04 -21.64
CA PHE A 390 -10.30 -32.23 -21.57
C PHE A 390 -10.17 -31.30 -22.77
N GLY A 391 -9.50 -30.17 -22.56
CA GLY A 391 -9.28 -29.16 -23.57
C GLY A 391 -7.97 -28.39 -23.37
N LEU A 392 -7.38 -27.96 -24.48
CA LEU A 392 -6.16 -27.17 -24.54
C LEU A 392 -6.48 -25.67 -24.59
N TYR A 393 -5.78 -24.93 -23.74
CA TYR A 393 -5.89 -23.49 -23.61
C TYR A 393 -4.50 -22.87 -23.62
N ALA A 394 -4.41 -21.61 -24.01
CA ALA A 394 -3.19 -20.81 -23.97
C ALA A 394 -3.47 -19.48 -23.27
N GLU A 395 -2.55 -19.04 -22.44
CA GLU A 395 -2.62 -17.74 -21.77
C GLU A 395 -1.27 -17.05 -21.72
N LEU A 396 -1.24 -15.81 -21.24
CA LEU A 396 0.00 -15.06 -21.12
C LEU A 396 0.92 -15.69 -20.07
N LYS A 397 2.23 -15.63 -20.33
CA LYS A 397 3.23 -16.12 -19.38
C LYS A 397 3.31 -15.15 -18.18
N GLU A 398 3.67 -15.71 -17.04
CA GLU A 398 3.95 -14.95 -15.82
C GLU A 398 5.47 -14.84 -15.68
N ALA A 399 5.96 -13.66 -15.30
CA ALA A 399 7.37 -13.53 -14.93
C ALA A 399 7.60 -14.20 -13.56
N GLU A 400 8.68 -14.94 -13.41
CA GLU A 400 9.04 -15.55 -12.13
C GLU A 400 9.76 -14.51 -11.28
N GLN A 401 9.16 -14.07 -10.17
CA GLN A 401 9.83 -13.16 -9.25
C GLN A 401 10.85 -13.93 -8.40
N THR A 402 12.13 -13.63 -8.57
CA THR A 402 13.23 -14.32 -7.88
C THR A 402 13.72 -13.56 -6.65
N SER A 403 13.45 -12.25 -6.55
CA SER A 403 13.84 -11.45 -5.40
C SER A 403 12.94 -10.23 -5.19
N VAL A 404 12.79 -9.84 -3.93
CA VAL A 404 12.36 -8.52 -3.47
C VAL A 404 13.33 -8.04 -2.38
N ASP A 405 13.73 -6.78 -2.42
CA ASP A 405 14.63 -6.14 -1.46
C ASP A 405 14.09 -4.74 -1.10
N VAL A 406 13.62 -4.58 0.14
CA VAL A 406 13.02 -3.33 0.64
C VAL A 406 14.06 -2.52 1.39
N GLN A 407 14.44 -1.38 0.83
CA GLN A 407 15.40 -0.42 1.38
C GLN A 407 14.70 0.89 1.80
N ALA A 408 15.43 1.82 2.41
CA ALA A 408 14.87 3.07 2.91
C ALA A 408 14.33 3.97 1.79
N THR A 409 15.09 4.16 0.71
CA THR A 409 14.73 5.02 -0.42
C THR A 409 14.34 4.23 -1.68
N GLN A 410 14.70 2.95 -1.76
CA GLN A 410 14.40 2.10 -2.92
C GLN A 410 13.73 0.75 -2.58
N THR A 411 13.00 0.17 -3.51
CA THR A 411 12.52 -1.22 -3.42
C THR A 411 12.85 -1.91 -4.72
N HIS A 412 13.64 -2.97 -4.66
CA HIS A 412 14.18 -3.66 -5.82
C HIS A 412 13.51 -5.03 -5.99
N TYR A 413 13.10 -5.32 -7.22
CA TYR A 413 12.58 -6.60 -7.65
C TYR A 413 13.45 -7.17 -8.76
N THR A 414 13.53 -8.49 -8.81
CA THR A 414 14.15 -9.22 -9.90
C THR A 414 13.17 -10.27 -10.41
N PHE A 415 13.04 -10.34 -11.73
CA PHE A 415 12.18 -11.31 -12.40
C PHE A 415 12.94 -12.05 -13.50
N GLU A 416 12.61 -13.31 -13.70
CA GLU A 416 13.00 -14.08 -14.89
C GLU A 416 11.83 -14.14 -15.87
N CYS A 417 12.10 -13.76 -17.12
CA CYS A 417 11.14 -13.64 -18.22
C CYS A 417 11.60 -14.50 -19.40
N GLY A 418 11.67 -15.83 -19.21
CA GLY A 418 12.37 -16.72 -20.13
C GLY A 418 13.87 -16.51 -20.02
N ASP A 419 14.56 -16.27 -21.14
CA ASP A 419 16.02 -16.10 -21.19
C ASP A 419 16.48 -14.66 -20.84
N VAL A 420 15.62 -13.83 -20.25
CA VAL A 420 15.91 -12.44 -19.87
C VAL A 420 15.57 -12.19 -18.41
N GLU A 421 16.50 -11.59 -17.66
CA GLU A 421 16.25 -11.04 -16.33
C GLU A 421 15.74 -9.61 -16.46
N LEU A 422 14.70 -9.27 -15.70
CA LEU A 422 14.22 -7.90 -15.50
C LEU A 422 14.49 -7.47 -14.06
N LYS A 423 15.30 -6.43 -13.90
CA LYS A 423 15.38 -5.67 -12.65
C LYS A 423 14.39 -4.52 -12.70
N LEU A 424 13.60 -4.35 -11.63
CA LEU A 424 12.64 -3.26 -11.47
C LEU A 424 12.84 -2.60 -10.11
N SER A 425 12.97 -1.28 -10.06
CA SER A 425 13.18 -0.53 -8.82
C SER A 425 12.19 0.62 -8.67
N PHE A 426 11.55 0.71 -7.50
CA PHE A 426 10.74 1.86 -7.11
C PHE A 426 11.53 2.77 -6.17
N THR A 427 11.77 4.01 -6.58
CA THR A 427 12.59 4.96 -5.82
C THR A 427 11.77 6.16 -5.35
N ALA A 428 11.79 6.39 -4.04
CA ALA A 428 11.33 7.61 -3.39
C ALA A 428 12.55 8.33 -2.80
N PRO A 429 13.03 9.42 -3.42
CA PRO A 429 14.31 10.05 -3.05
C PRO A 429 14.18 10.93 -1.80
N TYR A 430 13.69 10.36 -0.70
CA TYR A 430 13.59 11.04 0.58
C TYR A 430 14.94 11.16 1.27
N LEU A 431 15.76 12.09 0.80
CA LEU A 431 17.06 12.41 1.37
C LEU A 431 16.89 13.58 2.35
N LEU A 432 16.87 13.30 3.66
CA LEU A 432 16.54 14.30 4.69
C LEU A 432 17.56 15.45 4.81
N ASP A 433 18.77 15.27 4.28
CA ASP A 433 19.84 16.26 4.20
C ASP A 433 19.78 17.13 2.92
N ASP A 434 18.87 16.83 1.98
CA ASP A 434 18.66 17.54 0.71
C ASP A 434 17.19 17.98 0.61
N LEU A 435 16.89 19.19 1.12
CA LEU A 435 15.52 19.69 1.23
C LEU A 435 14.82 19.86 -0.13
N GLU A 436 15.56 20.18 -1.18
CA GLU A 436 15.00 20.32 -2.54
C GLU A 436 14.51 18.98 -3.06
N THR A 437 15.34 17.93 -2.93
CA THR A 437 14.96 16.58 -3.33
C THR A 437 13.86 16.01 -2.43
N LEU A 438 13.94 16.25 -1.11
CA LEU A 438 12.92 15.83 -0.13
C LEU A 438 11.54 16.43 -0.41
N ALA A 439 11.49 17.71 -0.78
CA ALA A 439 10.25 18.44 -1.06
C ALA A 439 9.59 18.03 -2.38
N ARG A 440 10.38 17.48 -3.30
CA ARG A 440 9.97 17.22 -4.67
C ARG A 440 9.02 16.02 -4.72
N PRO A 441 7.76 16.19 -5.19
CA PRO A 441 6.80 15.10 -5.28
C PRO A 441 7.06 14.24 -6.53
N VAL A 442 8.28 13.71 -6.67
CA VAL A 442 8.72 12.89 -7.81
C VAL A 442 9.33 11.58 -7.33
N ASN A 443 8.80 10.48 -7.84
CA ASN A 443 9.35 9.14 -7.67
C ASN A 443 9.65 8.51 -9.03
N TYR A 444 10.48 7.46 -9.02
CA TYR A 444 10.93 6.79 -10.23
C TYR A 444 10.54 5.31 -10.21
N ILE A 445 10.19 4.78 -11.39
CA ILE A 445 10.04 3.35 -11.66
C ILE A 445 11.12 3.01 -12.68
N SER A 446 12.24 2.46 -12.19
CA SER A 446 13.43 2.18 -12.99
C SER A 446 13.45 0.71 -13.40
N TYR A 447 13.80 0.41 -14.65
CA TYR A 447 13.82 -0.95 -15.18
C TYR A 447 15.02 -1.19 -16.08
N GLN A 448 15.55 -2.40 -16.02
CA GLN A 448 16.72 -2.83 -16.78
C GLN A 448 16.59 -4.31 -17.14
N ALA A 449 16.87 -4.64 -18.40
CA ALA A 449 16.86 -6.01 -18.89
C ALA A 449 18.28 -6.53 -19.08
N LYS A 450 18.50 -7.81 -18.78
CA LYS A 450 19.78 -8.48 -18.96
C LYS A 450 19.57 -9.85 -19.60
N ALA A 451 20.39 -10.21 -20.59
CA ALA A 451 20.33 -11.53 -21.19
C ALA A 451 20.92 -12.59 -20.23
N LEU A 452 20.22 -13.72 -20.07
CA LEU A 452 20.67 -14.84 -19.24
C LEU A 452 21.45 -15.89 -20.04
N ASP A 453 21.22 -15.98 -21.34
CA ASP A 453 21.79 -17.00 -22.22
C ASP A 453 22.95 -16.48 -23.11
N GLY A 454 23.24 -15.17 -23.03
CA GLY A 454 24.26 -14.48 -23.82
C GLY A 454 23.89 -14.23 -25.29
N LYS A 455 22.60 -14.32 -25.66
CA LYS A 455 22.09 -13.99 -26.99
C LYS A 455 21.45 -12.60 -27.03
N GLU A 456 21.29 -12.07 -28.25
CA GLU A 456 20.50 -10.86 -28.49
C GLU A 456 19.01 -11.18 -28.39
N HIS A 457 18.24 -10.31 -27.72
CA HIS A 457 16.80 -10.43 -27.55
C HIS A 457 16.08 -9.13 -27.94
N ASP A 458 14.90 -9.26 -28.56
CA ASP A 458 13.99 -8.14 -28.80
C ASP A 458 13.11 -7.92 -27.56
N VAL A 459 13.47 -6.91 -26.77
CA VAL A 459 12.86 -6.63 -25.47
C VAL A 459 12.15 -5.28 -25.45
N ALA A 460 10.90 -5.29 -24.95
CA ALA A 460 10.14 -4.08 -24.69
C ALA A 460 9.38 -4.19 -23.38
N VAL A 461 9.26 -3.08 -22.66
CA VAL A 461 8.47 -2.97 -21.43
C VAL A 461 7.16 -2.24 -21.71
N TYR A 462 6.12 -2.60 -20.96
CA TYR A 462 4.81 -1.99 -21.02
C TYR A 462 4.25 -1.79 -19.61
N PHE A 463 3.70 -0.60 -19.37
CA PHE A 463 3.04 -0.20 -18.14
C PHE A 463 1.63 0.31 -18.48
N GLU A 464 0.61 -0.20 -17.80
CA GLU A 464 -0.78 0.24 -18.00
C GLU A 464 -1.46 0.48 -16.65
N ILE A 465 -2.15 1.61 -16.56
CA ILE A 465 -2.80 2.08 -15.34
C ILE A 465 -4.28 2.41 -15.58
N ASP A 466 -5.12 2.02 -14.62
CA ASP A 466 -6.50 2.50 -14.47
C ASP A 466 -6.59 3.47 -13.29
N PRO A 467 -6.43 4.79 -13.53
CA PRO A 467 -6.50 5.79 -12.48
C PRO A 467 -7.92 6.11 -11.99
N HIS A 468 -8.98 5.60 -12.64
CA HIS A 468 -10.31 6.16 -12.48
C HIS A 468 -10.85 6.10 -11.04
N LYS A 469 -10.74 4.94 -10.39
CA LYS A 469 -11.21 4.74 -9.00
C LYS A 469 -10.28 5.40 -7.97
N ALA A 470 -8.97 5.21 -8.11
CA ALA A 470 -7.99 5.69 -7.14
C ALA A 470 -7.96 7.22 -7.04
N PHE A 471 -8.05 7.91 -8.18
CA PHE A 471 -7.95 9.38 -8.26
C PHE A 471 -9.31 10.08 -8.37
N ARG A 472 -10.41 9.32 -8.32
CA ARG A 472 -11.78 9.81 -8.59
C ARG A 472 -11.86 10.67 -9.85
N ALA A 473 -11.08 10.30 -10.86
CA ALA A 473 -10.79 11.14 -12.01
C ALA A 473 -12.03 11.41 -12.88
N GLY A 474 -13.03 10.53 -12.86
CA GLY A 474 -14.04 10.58 -13.92
C GLY A 474 -13.36 10.37 -15.28
N GLN A 475 -13.81 11.06 -16.32
CA GLN A 475 -13.18 11.02 -17.65
C GLN A 475 -11.98 11.98 -17.82
N SER A 476 -11.39 12.47 -16.73
CA SER A 476 -10.37 13.52 -16.77
C SER A 476 -8.95 13.05 -17.10
N THR A 477 -8.71 11.74 -17.23
CA THR A 477 -7.40 11.21 -17.63
C THR A 477 -7.08 11.67 -19.05
N GLN A 478 -5.89 12.24 -19.23
CA GLN A 478 -5.42 12.77 -20.50
C GLN A 478 -3.98 12.34 -20.76
N MET A 479 -3.71 11.92 -21.99
CA MET A 479 -2.37 11.71 -22.52
C MET A 479 -1.98 12.89 -23.41
N TYR A 480 -0.78 13.41 -23.23
CA TYR A 480 -0.26 14.50 -24.06
C TYR A 480 1.27 14.48 -24.15
N GLU A 481 1.79 15.15 -25.16
CA GLU A 481 3.22 15.38 -25.33
C GLU A 481 3.52 16.86 -25.15
N LYS A 482 4.60 17.17 -24.41
CA LYS A 482 5.07 18.54 -24.20
C LYS A 482 6.58 18.53 -24.00
N ASP A 483 7.29 19.35 -24.76
CA ASP A 483 8.75 19.53 -24.65
C ASP A 483 9.58 18.23 -24.69
N GLY A 484 9.10 17.23 -25.44
CA GLY A 484 9.73 15.91 -25.58
C GLY A 484 9.39 14.92 -24.46
N LEU A 485 8.51 15.29 -23.52
CA LEU A 485 7.92 14.39 -22.53
C LEU A 485 6.61 13.80 -23.07
N SER A 486 6.39 12.52 -22.84
CA SER A 486 5.07 11.89 -22.99
C SER A 486 4.47 11.70 -21.60
N LEU A 487 3.34 12.36 -21.32
CA LEU A 487 2.76 12.46 -20.00
C LEU A 487 1.30 11.98 -19.99
N MET A 488 0.95 11.28 -18.93
CA MET A 488 -0.41 11.07 -18.47
C MET A 488 -0.68 12.06 -17.35
N LYS A 489 -1.83 12.72 -17.37
CA LYS A 489 -2.38 13.50 -16.25
C LYS A 489 -3.74 12.94 -15.85
N THR A 490 -3.99 12.82 -14.56
CA THR A 490 -5.30 12.39 -14.04
C THR A 490 -5.61 13.01 -12.68
N GLY A 491 -6.89 13.26 -12.38
CA GLY A 491 -7.37 13.92 -11.17
C GLY A 491 -8.69 14.66 -11.42
N GLN A 492 -9.39 15.12 -10.39
CA GLN A 492 -10.71 15.76 -10.59
C GLN A 492 -10.61 17.06 -11.41
N GLU A 493 -11.58 17.32 -12.31
CA GLU A 493 -11.57 18.52 -13.18
C GLU A 493 -11.74 19.85 -12.43
N ASN A 494 -12.37 19.83 -11.24
CA ASN A 494 -12.61 21.01 -10.42
C ASN A 494 -12.09 20.76 -9.01
N GLN A 495 -11.02 21.47 -8.61
CA GLN A 495 -10.40 21.34 -7.29
C GLN A 495 -10.36 22.71 -6.62
N LYS A 496 -11.25 22.95 -5.64
CA LYS A 496 -11.27 24.18 -4.82
C LYS A 496 -11.07 23.88 -3.32
N LEU A 497 -10.01 24.43 -2.72
CA LEU A 497 -9.45 23.95 -1.43
C LEU A 497 -10.48 24.05 -0.30
N TRP A 498 -11.35 25.05 -0.42
CA TRP A 498 -12.37 25.44 0.54
C TRP A 498 -13.77 24.85 0.30
N VAL A 499 -14.00 24.14 -0.81
CA VAL A 499 -15.34 23.68 -1.21
C VAL A 499 -15.56 22.19 -0.90
N ASP A 500 -14.51 21.36 -0.94
CA ASP A 500 -14.62 19.91 -0.73
C ASP A 500 -14.53 19.48 0.75
N GLN A 501 -15.06 20.30 1.67
CA GLN A 501 -14.95 20.09 3.12
C GLN A 501 -15.60 18.78 3.61
N GLU A 502 -16.55 18.20 2.87
CA GLU A 502 -17.30 17.01 3.31
C GLU A 502 -16.88 15.69 2.64
N LYS A 503 -15.95 15.67 1.66
CA LYS A 503 -15.78 14.47 0.78
C LYS A 503 -14.33 14.07 0.44
N GLY A 504 -13.50 13.83 1.44
CA GLY A 504 -12.34 12.93 1.39
C GLY A 504 -11.10 13.43 0.65
N GLY A 505 -10.09 13.90 1.41
CA GLY A 505 -8.83 14.50 0.95
C GLY A 505 -7.87 13.64 0.10
N ARG A 506 -8.32 12.51 -0.46
CA ARG A 506 -7.50 11.62 -1.29
C ARG A 506 -7.45 12.01 -2.78
N SER A 507 -8.28 12.96 -3.22
CA SER A 507 -8.49 13.29 -4.65
C SER A 507 -8.08 14.72 -4.99
N TRP A 508 -7.42 15.40 -4.06
CA TRP A 508 -6.98 16.79 -4.18
C TRP A 508 -5.58 16.85 -4.80
N GLY A 509 -5.49 17.30 -6.04
CA GLY A 509 -4.28 17.38 -6.84
C GLY A 509 -4.38 16.58 -8.15
N TYR A 510 -3.29 16.58 -8.92
CA TYR A 510 -3.18 15.81 -10.16
C TYR A 510 -1.99 14.86 -10.09
N PHE A 511 -2.23 13.59 -10.44
CA PHE A 511 -1.18 12.61 -10.62
C PHE A 511 -0.69 12.60 -12.05
N TYR A 512 0.62 12.52 -12.19
CA TYR A 512 1.32 12.44 -13.46
C TYR A 512 2.16 11.18 -13.51
N LEU A 513 2.17 10.55 -14.68
CA LEU A 513 3.07 9.44 -15.00
C LEU A 513 3.58 9.69 -16.41
N GLY A 514 4.87 9.47 -16.64
CA GLY A 514 5.43 9.63 -17.96
C GLY A 514 6.94 9.57 -17.94
N THR A 515 7.55 9.86 -19.07
CA THR A 515 9.01 9.87 -19.19
C THR A 515 9.45 10.69 -20.40
N LYS A 516 10.75 10.85 -20.53
CA LYS A 516 11.45 11.33 -21.72
C LYS A 516 11.87 10.11 -22.57
N ASP A 517 12.28 10.32 -23.82
CA ASP A 517 12.79 9.31 -24.78
C ASP A 517 11.75 8.70 -25.75
N ASP A 518 12.17 7.72 -26.57
CA ASP A 518 11.33 6.98 -27.56
C ASP A 518 10.36 6.02 -26.84
N VAL A 519 9.51 6.60 -26.01
CA VAL A 519 8.34 5.97 -25.43
C VAL A 519 7.15 6.14 -26.36
N THR A 520 6.30 5.13 -26.39
CA THR A 520 5.03 5.18 -27.12
C THR A 520 3.91 5.06 -26.11
N CYS A 521 2.87 5.84 -26.29
CA CYS A 521 1.78 5.87 -25.33
C CYS A 521 0.42 5.76 -26.01
N ALA A 522 -0.54 5.18 -25.30
CA ALA A 522 -1.91 5.06 -25.77
C ALA A 522 -2.92 5.24 -24.63
N GLN A 523 -4.12 5.64 -25.01
CA GLN A 523 -5.28 5.71 -24.15
C GLN A 523 -6.42 4.97 -24.86
N GLY A 524 -7.07 4.02 -24.19
CA GLY A 524 -8.11 3.24 -24.83
C GLY A 524 -8.50 1.94 -24.13
N ASP A 525 -9.00 0.97 -24.92
CA ASP A 525 -9.39 -0.34 -24.41
C ASP A 525 -8.15 -1.18 -24.07
N ALA A 526 -8.02 -1.59 -22.81
CA ALA A 526 -6.87 -2.35 -22.31
C ALA A 526 -6.58 -3.64 -23.10
N ALA A 527 -7.59 -4.37 -23.55
CA ALA A 527 -7.37 -5.62 -24.30
C ALA A 527 -6.70 -5.34 -25.65
N GLU A 528 -7.13 -4.27 -26.32
CA GLU A 528 -6.57 -3.83 -27.60
C GLU A 528 -5.16 -3.30 -27.43
N MET A 529 -4.90 -2.53 -26.37
CA MET A 529 -3.56 -2.03 -26.07
C MET A 529 -2.56 -3.16 -25.85
N ARG A 530 -2.94 -4.14 -25.01
CA ARG A 530 -2.11 -5.32 -24.72
C ARG A 530 -1.92 -6.21 -25.94
N ALA A 531 -2.97 -6.45 -26.72
CA ALA A 531 -2.88 -7.27 -27.94
C ALA A 531 -1.98 -6.62 -29.00
N TYR A 532 -2.07 -5.30 -29.15
CA TYR A 532 -1.20 -4.54 -30.05
C TYR A 532 0.26 -4.57 -29.58
N PHE A 533 0.51 -4.30 -28.29
CA PHE A 533 1.84 -4.35 -27.70
C PHE A 533 2.48 -5.75 -27.82
N MET A 534 1.73 -6.82 -27.56
CA MET A 534 2.22 -8.19 -27.73
C MET A 534 2.71 -8.45 -29.16
N LYS A 535 2.00 -7.91 -30.16
CA LYS A 535 2.32 -8.08 -31.58
C LYS A 535 3.50 -7.23 -32.02
N GLU A 536 3.46 -5.93 -31.75
CA GLU A 536 4.38 -4.95 -32.34
C GLU A 536 5.53 -4.53 -31.39
N GLY A 537 5.36 -4.68 -30.08
CA GLY A 537 6.32 -4.21 -29.07
C GLY A 537 6.29 -2.69 -28.82
N ASP A 538 5.32 -1.98 -29.41
CA ASP A 538 5.10 -0.54 -29.23
C ASP A 538 3.60 -0.20 -29.26
N LEU A 539 3.25 1.11 -29.22
CA LEU A 539 1.87 1.61 -29.31
C LEU A 539 1.66 2.64 -30.46
N LYS A 540 2.58 2.74 -31.45
CA LYS A 540 2.64 3.87 -32.41
C LYS A 540 1.43 3.98 -33.33
N GLN A 541 0.89 2.87 -33.82
CA GLN A 541 -0.21 2.86 -34.80
C GLN A 541 -1.51 2.30 -34.24
N MET A 542 -1.70 2.37 -32.91
CA MET A 542 -2.95 1.95 -32.32
C MET A 542 -4.10 2.84 -32.81
N ARG A 543 -5.27 2.23 -33.03
CA ARG A 543 -6.50 2.99 -33.29
C ARG A 543 -6.81 3.89 -32.09
N LYS A 544 -7.27 5.11 -32.36
CA LYS A 544 -7.78 5.99 -31.30
C LYS A 544 -9.09 5.42 -30.78
N SER A 545 -9.12 5.05 -29.51
CA SER A 545 -10.36 4.71 -28.81
C SER A 545 -11.00 5.98 -28.24
N ALA A 546 -12.33 5.97 -28.10
CA ALA A 546 -13.03 6.98 -27.30
C ALA A 546 -12.98 6.69 -25.80
N GLU A 547 -12.56 5.47 -25.43
CA GLU A 547 -12.29 5.07 -24.04
C GLU A 547 -11.15 5.90 -23.46
N LYS A 548 -11.38 6.52 -22.31
CA LYS A 548 -10.41 7.40 -21.61
C LYS A 548 -9.92 6.83 -20.29
N ARG A 549 -10.39 5.65 -19.91
CA ARG A 549 -10.08 5.07 -18.61
C ARG A 549 -8.64 4.63 -18.48
N TYR A 550 -8.16 3.79 -19.39
CA TYR A 550 -6.82 3.20 -19.31
C TYR A 550 -5.80 4.05 -20.07
N ALA A 551 -4.63 4.21 -19.48
CA ALA A 551 -3.45 4.79 -20.11
C ALA A 551 -2.29 3.79 -20.07
N ALA A 552 -1.51 3.75 -21.14
CA ALA A 552 -0.37 2.86 -21.25
C ALA A 552 0.88 3.54 -21.84
N PHE A 553 2.03 3.09 -21.37
CA PHE A 553 3.37 3.45 -21.85
C PHE A 553 4.10 2.18 -22.28
N ALA A 554 4.75 2.22 -23.44
CA ALA A 554 5.59 1.13 -23.94
C ALA A 554 6.91 1.67 -24.47
N GLN A 555 8.00 1.01 -24.11
CA GLN A 555 9.36 1.41 -24.47
C GLN A 555 10.20 0.19 -24.82
N LYS A 556 11.03 0.29 -25.87
CA LYS A 556 12.06 -0.72 -26.14
C LYS A 556 13.17 -0.63 -25.10
N LEU A 557 13.68 -1.78 -24.67
CA LEU A 557 14.74 -1.83 -23.68
C LEU A 557 16.10 -2.06 -24.31
N ASP A 558 17.10 -1.34 -23.80
CA ASP A 558 18.50 -1.61 -24.05
C ASP A 558 18.94 -2.79 -23.18
N VAL A 559 18.93 -4.00 -23.77
CA VAL A 559 19.39 -5.22 -23.09
C VAL A 559 20.87 -5.09 -22.75
N ASP A 560 21.24 -5.42 -21.52
CA ASP A 560 22.58 -5.27 -20.96
C ASP A 560 23.10 -3.81 -20.93
N GLY A 561 22.19 -2.82 -20.95
CA GLY A 561 22.56 -1.41 -20.82
C GLY A 561 23.21 -1.08 -19.47
N ASP A 562 24.16 -0.13 -19.44
CA ASP A 562 24.91 0.23 -18.23
C ASP A 562 24.08 0.94 -17.15
N PHE A 563 22.92 1.49 -17.53
CA PHE A 563 22.08 2.29 -16.64
C PHE A 563 20.60 2.02 -16.92
N PRO A 564 19.73 2.01 -15.90
CA PRO A 564 18.31 1.74 -16.10
C PRO A 564 17.62 2.84 -16.93
N GLN A 565 16.60 2.42 -17.69
CA GLN A 565 15.56 3.30 -18.20
C GLN A 565 14.47 3.46 -17.12
N HIS A 566 13.63 4.49 -17.20
CA HIS A 566 12.63 4.74 -16.16
C HIS A 566 11.35 5.43 -16.64
N LEU A 567 10.29 5.25 -15.84
CA LEU A 567 9.16 6.17 -15.77
C LEU A 567 9.29 7.06 -14.54
N THR A 568 8.84 8.30 -14.68
CA THR A 568 8.76 9.30 -13.63
C THR A 568 7.31 9.49 -13.25
N ALA A 569 7.00 9.33 -11.96
CA ALA A 569 5.68 9.57 -11.38
C ALA A 569 5.74 10.83 -10.52
N ALA A 570 4.76 11.73 -10.66
CA ALA A 570 4.71 12.95 -9.88
C ALA A 570 3.30 13.29 -9.39
N PHE A 571 3.22 14.16 -8.39
CA PHE A 571 1.94 14.65 -7.87
C PHE A 571 1.93 16.16 -7.67
N ASP A 572 1.02 16.84 -8.35
CA ASP A 572 0.75 18.27 -8.15
C ASP A 572 -0.39 18.44 -7.16
N GLY A 573 -0.04 18.68 -5.89
CA GLY A 573 -1.01 18.92 -4.82
C GLY A 573 -1.70 20.29 -4.87
N LEU A 574 -1.29 21.21 -5.77
CA LEU A 574 -1.72 22.61 -5.88
C LEU A 574 -1.41 23.48 -4.64
N TYR A 575 -1.88 23.07 -3.47
CA TYR A 575 -1.71 23.67 -2.15
C TYR A 575 -1.42 22.58 -1.12
N THR A 576 -0.67 22.92 -0.08
CA THR A 576 -0.42 22.05 1.07
C THR A 576 -1.59 22.07 2.05
N MET A 577 -2.09 23.26 2.39
CA MET A 577 -3.19 23.46 3.34
C MET A 577 -3.57 24.93 3.42
N ALA A 578 -4.71 25.22 4.06
CA ALA A 578 -5.02 26.53 4.56
C ALA A 578 -4.57 26.67 6.02
N TYR A 579 -3.52 27.46 6.24
CA TYR A 579 -2.84 27.66 7.51
C TYR A 579 -3.17 29.03 8.08
N PHE A 580 -3.99 29.07 9.13
CA PHE A 580 -4.37 30.29 9.85
C PHE A 580 -4.83 31.46 8.95
N GLY A 581 -5.50 31.15 7.84
CA GLY A 581 -6.00 32.11 6.85
C GLY A 581 -5.09 32.30 5.62
N GLU A 582 -3.94 31.63 5.55
CA GLU A 582 -3.03 31.62 4.41
C GLU A 582 -3.15 30.31 3.62
N ASP A 583 -3.30 30.38 2.30
CA ASP A 583 -3.28 29.20 1.42
C ASP A 583 -1.83 28.84 1.08
N LEU A 584 -1.26 27.89 1.84
CA LEU A 584 0.14 27.49 1.72
C LEU A 584 0.38 26.65 0.45
N ARG A 585 1.45 26.97 -0.27
CA ARG A 585 1.94 26.20 -1.43
C ARG A 585 2.98 25.17 -1.00
N PRO A 586 3.08 24.03 -1.69
CA PRO A 586 4.14 23.06 -1.39
C PRO A 586 5.52 23.69 -1.63
N TYR A 587 6.51 23.30 -0.83
CA TYR A 587 7.84 23.92 -0.83
C TYR A 587 8.50 23.98 -2.22
N TRP A 588 8.36 22.91 -3.02
CA TRP A 588 8.90 22.85 -4.39
C TRP A 588 8.28 23.90 -5.35
N ASN A 589 7.10 24.43 -5.04
CA ASN A 589 6.41 25.47 -5.82
C ASN A 589 5.91 26.62 -4.93
N LYS A 590 6.69 26.99 -3.92
CA LYS A 590 6.31 27.98 -2.91
C LYS A 590 6.00 29.36 -3.49
N ASP A 591 6.60 29.72 -4.63
CA ASP A 591 6.35 31.00 -5.31
C ASP A 591 5.30 30.92 -6.44
N GLY A 592 4.78 29.72 -6.73
CA GLY A 592 3.78 29.47 -7.75
C GLY A 592 4.25 29.66 -9.19
N LYS A 593 5.56 29.68 -9.46
CA LYS A 593 6.11 29.94 -10.80
C LYS A 593 6.51 28.67 -11.57
N THR A 594 6.62 27.53 -10.90
CA THR A 594 7.08 26.28 -11.50
C THR A 594 5.89 25.41 -11.91
N SER A 595 5.94 24.83 -13.11
CA SER A 595 4.98 23.83 -13.57
C SER A 595 5.45 22.41 -13.24
N ILE A 596 4.53 21.44 -13.27
CA ILE A 596 4.93 20.04 -13.11
C ILE A 596 5.85 19.58 -14.24
N GLU A 597 5.73 20.14 -15.46
CA GLU A 597 6.58 19.75 -16.57
C GLU A 597 8.02 20.27 -16.41
N ASP A 598 8.19 21.46 -15.82
CA ASP A 598 9.52 21.95 -15.43
C ASP A 598 10.14 21.00 -14.39
N LEU A 599 9.35 20.53 -13.43
CA LEU A 599 9.80 19.57 -12.42
C LEU A 599 10.23 18.22 -13.02
N TYR A 600 9.54 17.75 -14.07
CA TYR A 600 9.99 16.57 -14.83
C TYR A 600 11.31 16.85 -15.53
N ALA A 601 11.47 18.01 -16.18
CA ALA A 601 12.72 18.34 -16.86
C ALA A 601 13.91 18.35 -15.89
N ASP A 602 13.75 18.93 -14.71
CA ASP A 602 14.76 18.93 -13.64
C ASP A 602 15.04 17.51 -13.14
N ALA A 603 13.99 16.72 -12.91
CA ALA A 603 14.09 15.34 -12.45
C ALA A 603 14.78 14.39 -13.45
N GLU A 604 14.64 14.66 -14.76
CA GLU A 604 15.34 13.93 -15.81
C GLU A 604 16.81 14.33 -15.91
N GLU A 605 17.13 15.61 -15.68
CA GLU A 605 18.51 16.11 -15.69
C GLU A 605 19.34 15.53 -14.51
N ASP A 606 18.74 15.44 -13.33
CA ASP A 606 19.42 15.00 -12.11
C ASP A 606 19.26 13.51 -11.76
N TYR A 607 18.44 12.76 -12.52
CA TYR A 607 18.08 11.36 -12.22
C TYR A 607 19.27 10.49 -11.81
N LYS A 608 20.37 10.54 -12.58
CA LYS A 608 21.59 9.73 -12.29
C LYS A 608 22.24 10.08 -10.96
N GLU A 609 22.30 11.36 -10.63
CA GLU A 609 22.85 11.84 -9.37
C GLU A 609 21.95 11.43 -8.19
N VAL A 610 20.63 11.61 -8.34
CA VAL A 610 19.65 11.25 -7.31
C VAL A 610 19.68 9.74 -7.05
N MET A 611 19.73 8.89 -8.08
CA MET A 611 19.87 7.44 -7.87
C MET A 611 21.18 7.10 -7.13
N ALA A 612 22.31 7.72 -7.49
CA ALA A 612 23.57 7.49 -6.79
C ALA A 612 23.51 7.91 -5.31
N LYS A 613 22.83 9.02 -4.98
CA LYS A 613 22.60 9.46 -3.60
C LYS A 613 21.70 8.46 -2.84
N CYS A 614 20.60 7.98 -3.45
CA CYS A 614 19.70 6.99 -2.84
C CYS A 614 20.44 5.69 -2.49
N TYR A 615 21.19 5.11 -3.43
CA TYR A 615 21.98 3.89 -3.15
C TYR A 615 23.05 4.11 -2.08
N ALA A 616 23.71 5.27 -2.06
CA ALA A 616 24.68 5.60 -1.03
C ALA A 616 24.01 5.72 0.35
N PHE A 617 22.85 6.37 0.42
CA PHE A 617 22.08 6.53 1.64
C PHE A 617 21.60 5.18 2.18
N ASP A 618 21.00 4.33 1.34
CA ASP A 618 20.49 3.01 1.73
C ASP A 618 21.62 2.15 2.35
N ARG A 619 22.79 2.13 1.71
CA ARG A 619 23.98 1.43 2.26
C ARG A 619 24.42 2.00 3.60
N GLN A 620 24.48 3.33 3.71
CA GLN A 620 24.94 4.00 4.93
C GLN A 620 23.99 3.72 6.10
N LEU A 621 22.68 3.80 5.87
CA LEU A 621 21.68 3.49 6.89
C LEU A 621 21.80 2.03 7.36
N MET A 622 21.88 1.08 6.42
CA MET A 622 22.01 -0.33 6.76
C MET A 622 23.28 -0.60 7.58
N ALA A 623 24.41 0.03 7.22
CA ALA A 623 25.66 -0.11 7.96
C ALA A 623 25.57 0.49 9.38
N ASP A 624 25.04 1.70 9.53
CA ASP A 624 24.93 2.37 10.83
C ASP A 624 24.00 1.63 11.79
N ALA A 625 22.83 1.22 11.29
CA ALA A 625 21.86 0.47 12.07
C ALA A 625 22.38 -0.94 12.40
N TYR A 626 23.11 -1.58 11.48
CA TYR A 626 23.81 -2.84 11.78
C TYR A 626 24.80 -2.65 12.92
N LEU A 627 25.62 -1.59 12.91
CA LEU A 627 26.57 -1.31 13.99
C LEU A 627 25.87 -0.99 15.32
N ALA A 628 24.68 -0.39 15.31
CA ALA A 628 23.92 -0.09 16.51
C ALA A 628 23.23 -1.33 17.11
N GLY A 629 22.49 -2.08 16.30
CA GLY A 629 21.59 -3.14 16.77
C GLY A 629 21.71 -4.49 16.05
N GLY A 630 22.51 -4.57 14.98
CA GLY A 630 22.71 -5.74 14.11
C GLY A 630 21.68 -5.83 12.98
N LYS A 631 21.74 -6.91 12.19
CA LYS A 631 21.01 -7.03 10.91
C LYS A 631 19.51 -6.80 11.04
N GLU A 632 18.86 -7.47 11.99
CA GLU A 632 17.41 -7.42 12.19
C GLU A 632 16.93 -6.00 12.53
N TYR A 633 17.74 -5.25 13.28
CA TYR A 633 17.44 -3.86 13.58
C TYR A 633 17.65 -2.95 12.36
N ALA A 634 18.68 -3.20 11.54
CA ALA A 634 18.91 -2.47 10.30
C ALA A 634 17.76 -2.61 9.32
N GLU A 635 17.24 -3.82 9.14
CA GLU A 635 16.10 -4.11 8.26
C GLU A 635 14.80 -3.44 8.78
N LEU A 636 14.59 -3.40 10.10
CA LEU A 636 13.49 -2.65 10.70
C LEU A 636 13.62 -1.14 10.48
N CYS A 637 14.83 -0.58 10.59
CA CYS A 637 15.07 0.83 10.29
C CYS A 637 14.81 1.16 8.81
N ALA A 638 15.23 0.29 7.88
CA ALA A 638 14.97 0.46 6.45
C ALA A 638 13.46 0.46 6.15
N LEU A 639 12.70 -0.47 6.73
CA LEU A 639 11.24 -0.52 6.60
C LEU A 639 10.55 0.73 7.20
N ALA A 640 10.99 1.18 8.37
CA ALA A 640 10.40 2.33 9.06
C ALA A 640 10.65 3.68 8.35
N TYR A 641 11.81 3.83 7.69
CA TYR A 641 12.26 5.11 7.14
C TYR A 641 11.24 5.73 6.19
N ARG A 642 10.92 5.05 5.08
CA ARG A 642 10.04 5.62 4.05
C ARG A 642 8.63 5.85 4.57
N GLN A 643 8.14 4.96 5.43
CA GLN A 643 6.82 5.10 6.03
C GLN A 643 6.74 6.39 6.86
N SER A 644 7.76 6.66 7.69
CA SER A 644 7.80 7.87 8.51
C SER A 644 7.92 9.13 7.65
N VAL A 645 8.89 9.17 6.72
CA VAL A 645 9.13 10.37 5.89
C VAL A 645 7.96 10.70 4.96
N SER A 646 7.34 9.70 4.34
CA SER A 646 6.18 9.89 3.44
C SER A 646 4.91 10.40 4.12
N ALA A 647 4.87 10.45 5.45
CA ALA A 647 3.72 10.95 6.19
C ALA A 647 3.68 12.49 6.25
N PHE A 648 4.78 13.16 5.93
CA PHE A 648 4.92 14.60 6.02
C PHE A 648 4.93 15.31 4.66
N GLN A 649 4.59 16.59 4.67
CA GLN A 649 4.71 17.52 3.55
C GLN A 649 5.35 18.83 4.03
N MET A 650 6.17 19.44 3.16
CA MET A 650 6.89 20.66 3.44
C MET A 650 6.28 21.88 2.75
N SER A 651 6.28 23.01 3.45
CA SER A 651 5.83 24.31 2.96
C SER A 651 6.65 25.44 3.61
N GLU A 652 6.43 26.66 3.16
CA GLU A 652 7.02 27.89 3.70
C GLU A 652 5.89 28.92 3.82
N ASP A 653 5.81 29.62 4.95
CA ASP A 653 4.82 30.67 5.13
C ASP A 653 5.24 32.01 4.49
N SER A 654 4.35 32.99 4.55
CA SER A 654 4.59 34.34 4.02
C SER A 654 5.74 35.11 4.69
N GLU A 655 6.24 34.66 5.85
CA GLU A 655 7.42 35.23 6.53
C GLU A 655 8.72 34.48 6.18
N GLY A 656 8.64 33.40 5.41
CA GLY A 656 9.78 32.57 5.03
C GLY A 656 10.11 31.48 6.06
N GLU A 657 9.23 31.21 7.03
CA GLU A 657 9.44 30.17 8.03
C GLU A 657 9.12 28.79 7.42
N LEU A 658 10.04 27.83 7.62
CA LEU A 658 9.85 26.46 7.16
C LEU A 658 8.80 25.75 8.01
N LEU A 659 7.91 25.01 7.35
CA LEU A 659 6.86 24.22 7.98
C LEU A 659 6.85 22.79 7.45
N TYR A 660 6.69 21.81 8.35
CA TYR A 660 6.72 20.39 7.99
C TYR A 660 5.65 19.61 8.77
N PHE A 661 4.66 19.09 8.04
CA PHE A 661 3.38 18.67 8.62
C PHE A 661 2.91 17.30 8.16
N THR A 662 2.25 16.56 9.05
CA THR A 662 1.34 15.50 8.63
C THR A 662 -0.02 16.09 8.23
N PRO A 663 -0.86 15.37 7.46
CA PRO A 663 -2.20 15.86 7.11
C PRO A 663 -3.13 16.13 8.27
N GLN A 664 -2.97 15.43 9.39
CA GLN A 664 -3.76 15.74 10.58
C GLN A 664 -3.22 16.98 11.29
N VAL A 665 -2.15 17.60 10.77
CA VAL A 665 -1.29 18.57 11.46
C VAL A 665 -1.13 18.13 12.90
N GLY A 666 -0.66 16.89 12.95
CA GLY A 666 -1.04 15.94 13.98
C GLY A 666 -0.57 16.38 15.36
N PRO A 667 -1.05 15.66 16.38
CA PRO A 667 -0.66 15.95 17.74
C PRO A 667 0.87 15.95 17.95
N VAL A 668 1.38 16.82 18.82
CA VAL A 668 2.83 16.89 19.10
C VAL A 668 3.34 15.56 19.67
N ASP A 669 2.50 14.78 20.36
CA ASP A 669 2.84 13.43 20.83
C ASP A 669 3.01 12.39 19.71
N GLU A 670 2.57 12.64 18.46
CA GLU A 670 2.98 11.83 17.30
C GLU A 670 4.32 12.29 16.70
N TYR A 671 4.61 13.59 16.76
CA TYR A 671 5.89 14.14 16.27
C TYR A 671 7.05 13.81 17.20
N TYR A 672 6.78 13.71 18.50
CA TYR A 672 7.77 13.34 19.50
C TYR A 672 8.46 11.99 19.22
N PRO A 673 7.75 10.85 19.03
CA PRO A 673 8.37 9.59 18.65
C PRO A 673 8.94 9.61 17.23
N ALA A 674 8.44 10.43 16.31
CA ALA A 674 9.00 10.56 14.96
C ALA A 674 10.33 11.34 14.95
N SER A 675 10.49 12.31 15.84
CA SER A 675 11.61 13.26 15.88
C SER A 675 13.02 12.67 15.84
N PRO A 676 13.34 11.48 16.40
CA PRO A 676 14.70 10.97 16.38
C PRO A 676 15.25 10.72 14.99
N LEU A 677 14.39 10.32 14.05
CA LEU A 677 14.75 10.16 12.64
C LEU A 677 15.24 11.50 12.07
N TYR A 678 14.48 12.56 12.28
CA TYR A 678 14.75 13.88 11.72
C TYR A 678 15.92 14.56 12.42
N LEU A 679 16.02 14.46 13.75
CA LEU A 679 17.17 14.97 14.51
C LEU A 679 18.50 14.43 13.99
N ARG A 680 18.55 13.13 13.63
CA ARG A 680 19.77 12.48 13.14
C ARG A 680 20.29 13.12 11.85
N TYR A 681 19.40 13.48 10.93
CA TYR A 681 19.79 13.89 9.58
C TYR A 681 19.69 15.40 9.38
N ASN A 682 18.65 16.04 9.90
CA ASN A 682 18.41 17.45 9.72
C ASN A 682 17.51 18.05 10.84
N PRO A 683 18.09 18.66 11.89
CA PRO A 683 17.35 19.30 12.97
C PRO A 683 16.38 20.40 12.53
N ASP A 684 16.59 21.04 11.36
CA ASP A 684 15.67 22.07 10.84
C ASP A 684 14.28 21.50 10.57
N LEU A 685 14.17 20.22 10.20
CA LEU A 685 12.87 19.57 10.01
C LEU A 685 12.09 19.44 11.31
N VAL A 686 12.76 19.25 12.45
CA VAL A 686 12.10 19.20 13.77
C VAL A 686 11.68 20.60 14.23
N LYS A 687 12.47 21.64 13.91
CA LYS A 687 12.02 23.02 14.09
C LYS A 687 10.77 23.29 13.25
N ALA A 688 10.77 22.89 11.98
CA ALA A 688 9.64 23.05 11.08
C ALA A 688 8.38 22.30 11.54
N MET A 689 8.53 21.19 12.29
CA MET A 689 7.42 20.51 12.97
C MET A 689 6.86 21.30 14.17
N LEU A 690 7.71 22.02 14.90
CA LEU A 690 7.35 22.75 16.13
C LEU A 690 6.90 24.21 15.89
N ASN A 691 7.44 24.86 14.85
CA ASN A 691 7.10 26.23 14.45
C ASN A 691 5.58 26.53 14.46
N PRO A 692 4.71 25.65 13.94
CA PRO A 692 3.27 25.86 13.95
C PRO A 692 2.66 25.94 15.35
N PHE A 693 3.16 25.15 16.30
CA PHE A 693 2.70 25.12 17.69
C PHE A 693 3.18 26.34 18.47
N PHE A 694 4.41 26.78 18.21
CA PHE A 694 4.91 28.05 18.74
C PHE A 694 4.08 29.22 18.20
N TYR A 695 3.83 29.28 16.88
CA TYR A 695 2.99 30.31 16.28
C TYR A 695 1.59 30.35 16.93
N TYR A 696 0.93 29.20 17.08
CA TYR A 696 -0.42 29.16 17.66
C TYR A 696 -0.45 29.65 19.13
N SER A 697 0.57 29.30 19.90
CA SER A 697 0.77 29.75 21.29
C SER A 697 1.11 31.25 21.39
N GLU A 698 2.03 31.72 20.55
CA GLU A 698 2.61 33.06 20.62
C GLU A 698 1.73 34.13 19.99
N SER A 699 0.91 33.75 19.01
CA SER A 699 -0.10 34.64 18.40
C SER A 699 -1.24 34.99 19.35
N GLY A 700 -1.35 34.33 20.51
CA GLY A 700 -2.44 34.50 21.47
C GLY A 700 -3.75 33.82 21.05
N LYS A 701 -3.75 33.09 19.93
CA LYS A 701 -4.90 32.29 19.47
C LYS A 701 -5.09 31.04 20.35
N TRP A 702 -4.01 30.55 20.96
CA TRP A 702 -4.06 29.56 22.03
C TRP A 702 -3.86 30.22 23.40
N GLY A 703 -4.89 30.19 24.24
CA GLY A 703 -4.93 30.95 25.50
C GLY A 703 -4.52 30.18 26.75
N LYS A 704 -3.98 28.95 26.63
CA LYS A 704 -3.66 28.07 27.77
C LYS A 704 -2.16 28.07 28.09
N PRO A 705 -1.74 27.77 29.33
CA PRO A 705 -0.34 27.88 29.77
C PRO A 705 0.55 26.67 29.39
N PHE A 706 0.08 25.81 28.51
CA PHE A 706 0.75 24.59 28.02
C PHE A 706 0.56 24.49 26.51
N PRO A 707 1.33 23.70 25.76
CA PRO A 707 1.17 23.61 24.31
C PRO A 707 -0.20 23.04 23.90
N PRO A 708 -0.72 23.43 22.73
CA PRO A 708 -1.88 22.77 22.15
C PRO A 708 -1.52 21.33 21.73
N HIS A 709 -2.50 20.42 21.83
CA HIS A 709 -2.36 19.03 21.38
C HIS A 709 -2.14 18.98 19.87
N ASP A 710 -3.11 19.48 19.09
CA ASP A 710 -3.07 19.58 17.63
C ASP A 710 -3.42 20.99 17.13
N LEU A 711 -3.34 21.20 15.81
CA LEU A 711 -3.64 22.48 15.16
C LEU A 711 -4.84 22.41 14.20
N GLY A 712 -5.60 21.31 14.23
CA GLY A 712 -6.73 21.08 13.35
C GLY A 712 -6.51 19.87 12.44
N GLY A 713 -6.85 20.00 11.16
CA GLY A 713 -6.65 18.91 10.21
C GLY A 713 -6.88 19.33 8.77
N TYR A 714 -6.17 18.68 7.85
CA TYR A 714 -6.25 18.97 6.42
C TYR A 714 -7.72 18.98 5.92
N PRO A 715 -8.11 19.98 5.11
CA PRO A 715 -7.27 21.03 4.54
C PRO A 715 -7.12 22.29 5.41
N ALA A 716 -7.74 22.37 6.59
CA ALA A 716 -7.85 23.60 7.38
C ALA A 716 -7.16 23.52 8.75
N VAL A 717 -6.12 24.34 8.92
CA VAL A 717 -5.27 24.39 10.12
C VAL A 717 -5.51 25.71 10.81
N ASN A 718 -6.56 25.76 11.62
CA ASN A 718 -7.05 26.98 12.26
C ASN A 718 -7.14 26.88 13.79
N GLY A 719 -6.57 25.82 14.38
CA GLY A 719 -6.59 25.55 15.81
C GLY A 719 -7.13 24.16 16.14
N GLN A 720 -7.01 23.78 17.42
CA GLN A 720 -7.28 22.43 17.90
C GLN A 720 -8.67 21.93 17.52
N THR A 721 -8.77 20.73 16.92
CA THR A 721 -10.04 20.06 16.59
C THR A 721 -10.21 18.70 17.24
N ILE A 722 -9.10 18.01 17.57
CA ILE A 722 -9.14 16.74 18.28
C ILE A 722 -9.29 17.08 19.78
N GLY A 723 -10.52 16.97 20.29
CA GLY A 723 -10.86 17.45 21.64
C GLY A 723 -10.03 16.80 22.75
N GLY A 724 -9.81 17.53 23.85
CA GLY A 724 -9.07 17.08 25.03
C GLY A 724 -7.68 17.73 25.14
N ASP A 725 -7.30 18.16 26.34
CA ASP A 725 -5.96 18.70 26.59
C ASP A 725 -5.04 17.60 27.10
N MET A 726 -3.77 17.59 26.66
CA MET A 726 -2.71 16.73 27.20
C MET A 726 -1.56 17.58 27.78
N PRO A 727 -1.81 18.38 28.84
CA PRO A 727 -0.96 19.51 29.15
C PRO A 727 0.45 19.14 29.64
N VAL A 728 0.62 18.07 30.44
CA VAL A 728 1.95 17.60 30.85
C VAL A 728 2.67 16.88 29.71
N GLU A 729 1.92 16.10 28.91
CA GLU A 729 2.44 15.36 27.76
C GLU A 729 3.09 16.31 26.76
N GLU A 730 2.34 17.33 26.33
CA GLU A 730 2.80 18.24 25.29
C GLU A 730 3.85 19.22 25.79
N ALA A 731 3.71 19.73 27.02
CA ALA A 731 4.75 20.58 27.61
C ALA A 731 6.07 19.81 27.73
N GLY A 732 6.02 18.53 28.11
CA GLY A 732 7.17 17.63 28.10
C GLY A 732 7.74 17.43 26.70
N ASN A 733 6.89 17.12 25.71
CA ASN A 733 7.30 16.94 24.31
C ASN A 733 8.03 18.17 23.77
N GLY A 734 7.41 19.35 23.85
CA GLY A 734 7.95 20.59 23.30
C GLY A 734 9.30 20.98 23.91
N LEU A 735 9.44 20.88 25.25
CA LEU A 735 10.69 21.19 25.93
C LEU A 735 11.81 20.20 25.61
N ILE A 736 11.52 18.89 25.61
CA ILE A 736 12.50 17.85 25.30
C ILE A 736 12.94 17.95 23.84
N MET A 737 12.02 18.10 22.89
CA MET A 737 12.35 18.24 21.47
C MET A 737 13.18 19.51 21.20
N THR A 738 12.84 20.63 21.84
CA THR A 738 13.62 21.89 21.72
C THR A 738 15.04 21.73 22.28
N ALA A 739 15.20 21.05 23.41
CA ALA A 739 16.53 20.74 23.96
C ALA A 739 17.30 19.75 23.07
N ALA A 740 16.62 18.79 22.45
CA ALA A 740 17.22 17.86 21.51
C ALA A 740 17.74 18.57 20.25
N ILE A 741 16.96 19.51 19.68
CA ILE A 741 17.42 20.39 18.60
C ILE A 741 18.68 21.13 19.05
N ALA A 742 18.64 21.78 20.22
CA ALA A 742 19.77 22.57 20.71
C ALA A 742 21.03 21.72 20.91
N LYS A 743 20.88 20.48 21.38
CA LYS A 743 21.99 19.52 21.50
C LYS A 743 22.61 19.23 20.13
N MET A 744 21.79 18.88 19.13
CA MET A 744 22.27 18.55 17.78
C MET A 744 22.99 19.75 17.13
N GLU A 745 22.43 20.95 17.29
CA GLU A 745 22.99 22.18 16.72
C GLU A 745 24.14 22.79 17.54
N LYS A 746 24.37 22.25 18.75
CA LYS A 746 25.35 22.75 19.73
C LYS A 746 25.15 24.22 20.11
N ASN A 747 23.92 24.72 20.01
CA ASN A 747 23.52 26.07 20.41
C ASN A 747 22.01 26.10 20.73
N ALA A 748 21.56 27.10 21.49
CA ALA A 748 20.15 27.22 21.90
C ALA A 748 19.42 28.41 21.24
N SER A 749 19.88 28.88 20.07
CA SER A 749 19.31 30.06 19.41
C SER A 749 17.85 29.86 19.00
N TYR A 750 17.45 28.64 18.63
CA TYR A 750 16.04 28.34 18.37
C TYR A 750 15.18 28.48 19.64
N ALA A 751 15.66 27.99 20.79
CA ALA A 751 14.98 28.15 22.07
C ALA A 751 14.90 29.63 22.51
N GLU A 752 15.92 30.44 22.20
CA GLU A 752 15.92 31.87 22.51
C GLU A 752 14.77 32.61 21.82
N LYS A 753 14.45 32.27 20.56
CA LYS A 753 13.32 32.83 19.79
C LYS A 753 11.98 32.63 20.53
N HIS A 754 11.82 31.48 21.18
CA HIS A 754 10.57 31.04 21.82
C HIS A 754 10.63 31.08 23.35
N TRP A 755 11.61 31.78 23.93
CA TRP A 755 11.96 31.66 25.36
C TRP A 755 10.77 31.88 26.29
N LYS A 756 9.97 32.92 26.03
CA LYS A 756 8.80 33.25 26.87
C LYS A 756 7.79 32.10 26.94
N THR A 757 7.50 31.48 25.80
CA THR A 757 6.56 30.36 25.68
C THR A 757 7.11 29.13 26.38
N LEU A 758 8.40 28.82 26.16
CA LEU A 758 9.09 27.72 26.82
C LEU A 758 9.12 27.90 28.35
N THR A 759 9.34 29.12 28.85
CA THR A 759 9.26 29.42 30.28
C THR A 759 7.87 29.11 30.84
N GLN A 760 6.81 29.51 30.13
CA GLN A 760 5.43 29.26 30.57
C GLN A 760 5.13 27.75 30.67
N TRP A 761 5.57 26.97 29.68
CA TRP A 761 5.41 25.51 29.69
C TRP A 761 6.22 24.86 30.82
N ALA A 762 7.44 25.33 31.07
CA ALA A 762 8.27 24.83 32.17
C ALA A 762 7.69 25.19 33.55
N GLU A 763 7.10 26.37 33.70
CA GLU A 763 6.37 26.77 34.92
C GLU A 763 5.14 25.88 35.15
N TYR A 764 4.38 25.57 34.09
CA TYR A 764 3.26 24.64 34.19
C TYR A 764 3.69 23.25 34.69
N LEU A 765 4.82 22.73 34.17
CA LEU A 765 5.39 21.45 34.61
C LEU A 765 5.92 21.49 36.05
N LEU A 766 6.48 22.62 36.51
CA LEU A 766 6.89 22.75 37.92
C LEU A 766 5.70 22.60 38.88
N GLU A 767 4.51 23.05 38.49
CA GLU A 767 3.31 22.96 39.30
C GLU A 767 2.61 21.59 39.17
N ASN A 768 2.58 21.01 37.96
CA ASN A 768 1.72 19.86 37.63
C ASN A 768 2.49 18.59 37.18
N GLY A 769 3.82 18.62 37.16
CA GLY A 769 4.65 17.57 36.56
C GLY A 769 4.98 16.39 37.48
N THR A 770 4.98 16.56 38.81
CA THR A 770 5.29 15.46 39.75
C THR A 770 4.15 14.47 39.86
N ASP A 771 2.95 14.94 40.18
CA ASP A 771 1.72 14.13 40.15
C ASP A 771 0.79 14.70 39.08
N THR A 772 0.61 13.92 38.02
CA THR A 772 -0.07 14.36 36.80
C THR A 772 -1.59 14.38 36.95
N GLY A 773 -2.16 13.90 38.06
CA GLY A 773 -3.61 13.85 38.27
C GLY A 773 -4.35 13.06 37.19
N ASP A 774 -5.60 13.43 36.92
CA ASP A 774 -6.45 12.86 35.87
C ASP A 774 -6.38 13.74 34.60
N GLN A 775 -5.55 13.34 33.64
CA GLN A 775 -5.39 14.00 32.34
C GLN A 775 -5.17 12.98 31.22
N LEU A 776 -5.41 13.41 29.98
CA LEU A 776 -5.09 12.61 28.80
C LEU A 776 -3.57 12.55 28.58
N THR A 777 -3.15 11.44 27.98
CA THR A 777 -1.78 11.06 27.66
C THR A 777 -1.79 10.35 26.30
N THR A 778 -0.61 10.23 25.68
CA THR A 778 -0.46 9.45 24.43
C THR A 778 -0.89 7.98 24.59
N ASP A 779 -0.82 7.41 25.80
CA ASP A 779 -1.16 6.01 26.09
C ASP A 779 -2.64 5.80 26.48
N ASN A 780 -3.51 6.81 26.29
CA ASN A 780 -4.94 6.69 26.61
C ASN A 780 -5.69 5.65 25.76
N PHE A 781 -5.13 5.22 24.62
CA PHE A 781 -5.66 4.08 23.85
C PHE A 781 -5.69 2.78 24.69
N ALA A 782 -4.86 2.68 25.74
CA ALA A 782 -4.84 1.55 26.66
C ALA A 782 -5.79 1.69 27.87
N GLY A 783 -6.57 2.77 27.90
CA GLY A 783 -7.50 3.12 28.97
C GLY A 783 -6.98 4.28 29.82
N ASN A 784 -7.90 4.90 30.58
CA ASN A 784 -7.53 6.02 31.46
C ASN A 784 -6.55 5.56 32.55
N CYS A 785 -5.52 6.38 32.82
CA CYS A 785 -4.49 6.10 33.81
C CYS A 785 -4.06 7.39 34.52
N PRO A 786 -4.82 7.85 35.52
CA PRO A 786 -4.41 8.95 36.38
C PRO A 786 -3.09 8.66 37.12
N HIS A 787 -2.42 9.71 37.60
CA HIS A 787 -1.20 9.58 38.42
C HIS A 787 -0.07 8.78 37.72
N HIS A 788 0.04 8.93 36.40
CA HIS A 788 0.89 8.12 35.54
C HIS A 788 2.39 8.39 35.76
N THR A 789 3.14 7.37 36.16
CA THR A 789 4.55 7.51 36.54
C THR A 789 5.46 7.87 35.36
N ASN A 790 5.25 7.28 34.17
CA ASN A 790 6.06 7.60 32.99
C ASN A 790 5.80 9.02 32.46
N LEU A 791 4.55 9.52 32.54
CA LEU A 791 4.22 10.90 32.22
C LEU A 791 4.86 11.87 33.23
N SER A 792 4.83 11.53 34.51
CA SER A 792 5.53 12.29 35.55
C SER A 792 7.04 12.37 35.26
N ALA A 793 7.67 11.25 34.89
CA ALA A 793 9.07 11.23 34.47
C ALA A 793 9.31 12.15 33.25
N LYS A 794 8.39 12.19 32.29
CA LYS A 794 8.44 13.11 31.14
C LYS A 794 8.39 14.57 31.57
N GLY A 795 7.50 14.93 32.50
CA GLY A 795 7.43 16.29 33.06
C GLY A 795 8.73 16.71 33.73
N ILE A 796 9.32 15.83 34.54
CA ILE A 796 10.63 16.03 35.18
C ILE A 796 11.73 16.24 34.13
N LEU A 797 11.75 15.42 33.08
CA LEU A 797 12.71 15.54 31.98
C LEU A 797 12.52 16.84 31.19
N GLY A 798 11.29 17.31 31.00
CA GLY A 798 10.98 18.60 30.37
C GLY A 798 11.54 19.78 31.17
N ILE A 799 11.42 19.76 32.50
CA ILE A 799 11.99 20.77 33.41
C ILE A 799 13.52 20.81 33.29
N ALA A 800 14.16 19.64 33.32
CA ALA A 800 15.61 19.56 33.18
C ALA A 800 16.10 19.92 31.77
N ALA A 801 15.33 19.60 30.73
CA ALA A 801 15.57 20.03 29.36
C ALA A 801 15.55 21.56 29.25
N TYR A 802 14.55 22.22 29.87
CA TYR A 802 14.52 23.69 29.98
C TYR A 802 15.73 24.24 30.73
N ALA A 803 16.14 23.61 31.84
CA ALA A 803 17.34 24.00 32.58
C ALA A 803 18.62 23.93 31.72
N ARG A 804 18.76 22.90 30.87
CA ARG A 804 19.87 22.81 29.90
C ARG A 804 19.83 23.91 28.85
N LEU A 805 18.65 24.23 28.33
CA LEU A 805 18.50 25.36 27.41
C LEU A 805 18.89 26.68 28.08
N ALA A 806 18.47 26.92 29.33
CA ALA A 806 18.87 28.08 30.12
C ALA A 806 20.39 28.15 30.30
N GLU A 807 21.04 27.03 30.61
CA GLU A 807 22.49 26.93 30.74
C GLU A 807 23.21 27.33 29.44
N MET A 808 22.75 26.79 28.30
CA MET A 808 23.30 27.10 26.97
C MET A 808 23.14 28.58 26.59
N LEU A 809 22.07 29.23 27.07
CA LEU A 809 21.82 30.67 26.92
C LEU A 809 22.46 31.54 28.02
N ASN A 810 23.30 30.95 28.87
CA ASN A 810 23.99 31.63 29.97
C ASN A 810 23.04 32.27 31.02
N LYS A 811 21.84 31.72 31.18
CA LYS A 811 20.82 32.09 32.18
C LYS A 811 21.01 31.25 33.45
N LYS A 812 22.14 31.45 34.13
CA LYS A 812 22.63 30.55 35.19
C LYS A 812 21.66 30.33 36.36
N GLU A 813 21.03 31.40 36.86
CA GLU A 813 20.09 31.31 37.98
C GLU A 813 18.83 30.52 37.61
N GLU A 814 18.33 30.70 36.38
CA GLU A 814 17.21 29.93 35.84
C GLU A 814 17.61 28.46 35.66
N ALA A 815 18.81 28.19 35.10
CA ALA A 815 19.31 26.83 34.94
C ALA A 815 19.41 26.08 36.27
N GLU A 816 20.01 26.70 37.30
CA GLU A 816 20.16 26.11 38.64
C GLU A 816 18.80 25.84 39.28
N LYS A 817 17.88 26.82 39.28
CA LYS A 817 16.53 26.67 39.84
C LYS A 817 15.78 25.47 39.28
N TYR A 818 15.72 25.34 37.96
CA TYR A 818 14.92 24.29 37.32
C TYR A 818 15.64 22.93 37.39
N MET A 819 16.97 22.87 37.33
CA MET A 819 17.71 21.62 37.49
C MET A 819 17.60 21.06 38.92
N ASP A 820 17.70 21.91 39.93
CA ASP A 820 17.52 21.51 41.34
C ASP A 820 16.10 20.98 41.59
N ALA A 821 15.08 21.65 41.03
CA ALA A 821 13.70 21.19 41.10
C ALA A 821 13.54 19.80 40.46
N ALA A 822 14.09 19.60 39.26
CA ALA A 822 14.06 18.29 38.59
C ALA A 822 14.72 17.20 39.45
N HIS A 823 15.88 17.46 40.06
CA HIS A 823 16.54 16.51 40.95
C HIS A 823 15.71 16.15 42.19
N GLU A 824 15.05 17.11 42.83
CA GLU A 824 14.18 16.83 43.97
C GLU A 824 12.95 16.03 43.54
N MET A 825 12.30 16.41 42.42
CA MET A 825 11.17 15.67 41.87
C MET A 825 11.55 14.23 41.50
N THR A 826 12.75 13.99 40.96
CA THR A 826 13.24 12.63 40.69
C THR A 826 13.37 11.78 41.95
N LYS A 827 13.84 12.35 43.07
CA LYS A 827 13.93 11.62 44.36
C LYS A 827 12.54 11.24 44.87
N GLU A 828 11.58 12.16 44.76
CA GLU A 828 10.19 11.92 45.14
C GLU A 828 9.56 10.84 44.25
N TRP A 829 9.77 10.95 42.93
CA TRP A 829 9.32 9.99 41.94
C TRP A 829 9.85 8.57 42.23
N GLU A 830 11.17 8.42 42.45
CA GLU A 830 11.78 7.11 42.69
C GLU A 830 11.18 6.48 43.96
N LYS A 831 10.96 7.27 45.01
CA LYS A 831 10.36 6.78 46.25
C LYS A 831 8.90 6.38 46.08
N ALA A 832 8.10 7.17 45.37
CA ALA A 832 6.66 6.96 45.22
C ALA A 832 6.34 5.81 44.24
N ALA A 833 7.09 5.71 43.14
CA ALA A 833 6.86 4.71 42.11
C ALA A 833 7.48 3.34 42.43
N TYR A 834 8.35 3.22 43.44
CA TYR A 834 9.05 1.97 43.72
C TYR A 834 8.11 0.81 44.09
N ALA A 835 8.22 -0.31 43.36
CA ALA A 835 7.50 -1.55 43.60
C ALA A 835 8.40 -2.72 44.01
N GLY A 836 9.72 -2.51 44.14
CA GLY A 836 10.68 -3.54 44.53
C GLY A 836 11.70 -3.87 43.44
N ASP A 837 11.29 -4.67 42.48
CA ASP A 837 12.08 -5.06 41.30
C ASP A 837 11.80 -4.18 40.06
N HIS A 838 10.76 -3.33 40.11
CA HIS A 838 10.38 -2.37 39.08
C HIS A 838 9.72 -1.11 39.67
N TYR A 839 9.24 -0.22 38.81
CA TYR A 839 8.47 0.98 39.12
C TYR A 839 7.05 0.89 38.53
N ARG A 840 6.07 1.33 39.33
CA ARG A 840 4.62 1.18 39.06
C ARG A 840 4.18 1.82 37.73
N LEU A 841 3.03 1.43 37.20
CA LEU A 841 2.39 2.17 36.09
C LEU A 841 1.90 3.54 36.58
N ALA A 842 1.12 3.55 37.66
CA ALA A 842 0.60 4.73 38.33
C ALA A 842 0.98 4.73 39.82
N PHE A 843 1.16 5.90 40.42
CA PHE A 843 1.61 6.01 41.82
C PHE A 843 0.66 5.32 42.81
N ASP A 844 -0.65 5.35 42.52
CA ASP A 844 -1.75 4.81 43.32
C ASP A 844 -2.10 3.35 43.00
N GLN A 845 -1.39 2.71 42.07
CA GLN A 845 -1.62 1.31 41.66
C GLN A 845 -0.43 0.40 42.05
N PRO A 846 -0.43 -0.21 43.25
CA PRO A 846 0.75 -0.88 43.81
C PRO A 846 1.21 -2.14 43.06
N ASP A 847 0.30 -2.86 42.40
CA ASP A 847 0.58 -4.11 41.68
C ASP A 847 0.77 -3.92 40.16
N SER A 848 0.87 -2.66 39.72
CA SER A 848 0.97 -2.29 38.31
C SER A 848 2.41 -2.10 37.85
N TRP A 849 2.65 -2.18 36.55
CA TRP A 849 3.94 -1.85 35.93
C TRP A 849 3.71 -1.31 34.52
N GLY A 850 4.67 -0.54 33.99
CA GLY A 850 4.62 -0.06 32.62
C GLY A 850 5.96 0.48 32.15
N MET A 851 6.19 0.46 30.84
CA MET A 851 7.45 0.90 30.25
C MET A 851 7.76 2.36 30.57
N LYS A 852 8.99 2.64 30.98
CA LYS A 852 9.51 3.98 31.30
C LYS A 852 10.29 4.56 30.12
N TYR A 853 9.67 4.48 28.94
CA TYR A 853 10.32 4.80 27.66
C TYR A 853 10.85 6.24 27.59
N ASN A 854 10.24 7.20 28.30
CA ASN A 854 10.71 8.60 28.31
C ASN A 854 12.09 8.76 28.95
N LEU A 855 12.52 7.85 29.83
CA LEU A 855 13.82 7.93 30.50
C LEU A 855 15.02 7.89 29.54
N ILE A 856 14.80 7.51 28.27
CA ILE A 856 15.84 7.55 27.24
C ILE A 856 16.44 8.96 27.07
N TRP A 857 15.62 10.00 27.24
CA TRP A 857 16.04 11.38 27.10
C TRP A 857 16.92 11.90 28.24
N ASP A 858 16.86 11.27 29.43
CA ASP A 858 17.78 11.58 30.54
C ASP A 858 19.24 11.41 30.09
N ARG A 859 19.51 10.28 29.43
CA ARG A 859 20.83 9.95 28.92
C ARG A 859 21.14 10.70 27.62
N LEU A 860 20.21 10.74 26.67
CA LEU A 860 20.48 11.39 25.37
C LEU A 860 20.75 12.89 25.50
N LEU A 861 20.12 13.58 26.45
CA LEU A 861 20.37 15.00 26.73
C LEU A 861 21.41 15.22 27.83
N GLY A 862 21.97 14.16 28.41
CA GLY A 862 22.97 14.24 29.48
C GLY A 862 22.45 14.96 30.74
N LEU A 863 21.18 14.75 31.10
CA LEU A 863 20.53 15.39 32.25
C LEU A 863 20.99 14.75 33.58
N ASN A 864 21.27 13.43 33.57
CA ASN A 864 21.77 12.67 34.72
C ASN A 864 20.86 12.72 35.96
N LEU A 865 19.55 12.69 35.75
CA LEU A 865 18.56 12.70 36.83
C LEU A 865 18.36 11.30 37.42
N PHE A 866 18.19 10.30 36.55
CA PHE A 866 17.83 8.95 36.97
C PHE A 866 19.08 8.07 37.06
N PRO A 867 19.40 7.50 38.23
CA PRO A 867 20.59 6.68 38.38
C PRO A 867 20.46 5.36 37.63
N GLU A 868 21.59 4.82 37.13
CA GLU A 868 21.63 3.57 36.33
C GLU A 868 20.88 2.39 36.97
N ARG A 869 20.81 2.32 38.31
CA ARG A 869 20.02 1.28 39.02
C ARG A 869 18.53 1.29 38.65
N VAL A 870 17.95 2.45 38.35
CA VAL A 870 16.54 2.61 37.94
C VAL A 870 16.35 1.95 36.59
N ILE A 871 17.23 2.29 35.63
CA ILE A 871 17.24 1.75 34.27
C ILE A 871 17.47 0.23 34.28
N GLN A 872 18.41 -0.23 35.10
CA GLN A 872 18.69 -1.65 35.24
C GLN A 872 17.48 -2.43 35.78
N LYS A 873 16.81 -1.92 36.82
CA LYS A 873 15.59 -2.54 37.37
C LYS A 873 14.47 -2.67 36.33
N GLU A 874 14.14 -1.58 35.65
CA GLU A 874 13.10 -1.58 34.61
C GLU A 874 13.44 -2.57 33.49
N THR A 875 14.65 -2.50 32.95
CA THR A 875 15.06 -3.38 31.84
C THR A 875 15.24 -4.84 32.25
N ASP A 876 15.67 -5.14 33.48
CA ASP A 876 15.65 -6.50 34.05
C ASP A 876 14.22 -7.02 34.12
N PHE A 877 13.28 -6.20 34.60
CA PHE A 877 11.88 -6.56 34.76
C PHE A 877 11.18 -6.83 33.42
N TYR A 878 11.36 -5.98 32.41
CA TYR A 878 10.76 -6.18 31.08
C TYR A 878 11.16 -7.52 30.46
N LEU A 879 12.41 -7.94 30.64
CA LEU A 879 12.89 -9.23 30.15
C LEU A 879 12.17 -10.42 30.81
N THR A 880 11.56 -10.25 31.98
CA THR A 880 10.72 -11.27 32.63
C THR A 880 9.29 -11.32 32.09
N LYS A 881 8.88 -10.31 31.31
CA LYS A 881 7.52 -10.13 30.77
C LYS A 881 7.44 -10.38 29.26
N MET A 882 8.52 -10.88 28.66
CA MET A 882 8.57 -11.17 27.23
C MET A 882 7.60 -12.29 26.85
N ASN A 883 6.73 -11.99 25.90
CA ASN A 883 6.00 -12.96 25.09
C ASN A 883 6.77 -13.23 23.79
N GLU A 884 6.19 -14.05 22.91
CA GLU A 884 6.82 -14.49 21.66
C GLU A 884 7.22 -13.33 20.74
N PHE A 885 6.38 -12.30 20.65
CA PHE A 885 6.51 -11.16 19.73
C PHE A 885 6.86 -9.84 20.41
N GLY A 886 7.06 -9.82 21.74
CA GLY A 886 7.50 -8.61 22.44
C GLY A 886 7.17 -8.60 23.93
N CYS A 887 7.50 -7.51 24.60
CA CYS A 887 7.03 -7.20 25.96
C CYS A 887 5.77 -6.34 25.85
N PRO A 888 4.69 -6.65 26.57
CA PRO A 888 3.54 -5.76 26.66
C PRO A 888 3.94 -4.36 27.14
N LEU A 889 3.18 -3.34 26.71
CA LEU A 889 3.44 -1.94 27.10
C LEU A 889 3.38 -1.74 28.63
N ASP A 890 2.40 -2.37 29.26
CA ASP A 890 2.14 -2.30 30.69
C ASP A 890 1.27 -3.47 31.18
N SER A 891 0.89 -3.46 32.45
CA SER A 891 0.10 -4.51 33.10
C SER A 891 -1.36 -4.64 32.64
N ARG A 892 -1.89 -3.76 31.79
CA ARG A 892 -3.33 -3.70 31.45
C ARG A 892 -3.72 -4.65 30.31
N HIS A 893 -2.82 -4.84 29.33
CA HIS A 893 -3.11 -5.58 28.09
C HIS A 893 -1.90 -6.41 27.64
N SER A 894 -2.10 -7.34 26.69
CA SER A 894 -1.02 -8.15 26.11
C SER A 894 -0.40 -7.57 24.84
N TYR A 895 -0.79 -6.37 24.41
CA TYR A 895 -0.20 -5.72 23.24
C TYR A 895 0.99 -4.82 23.60
N ALA A 896 1.82 -4.53 22.60
CA ALA A 896 2.93 -3.59 22.68
C ALA A 896 2.70 -2.41 21.76
N LYS A 897 3.19 -1.25 22.21
CA LYS A 897 3.43 -0.08 21.36
C LYS A 897 4.89 -0.14 20.90
N VAL A 898 5.12 -0.21 19.60
CA VAL A 898 6.40 -0.59 19.01
C VAL A 898 7.48 0.48 19.23
N ASP A 899 7.16 1.74 19.00
CA ASP A 899 7.97 2.93 19.30
C ASP A 899 8.45 2.94 20.75
N TRP A 900 7.54 2.77 21.73
CA TRP A 900 7.87 2.66 23.15
C TRP A 900 8.74 1.45 23.47
N THR A 901 8.57 0.34 22.74
CA THR A 901 9.43 -0.84 22.87
C THR A 901 10.86 -0.51 22.42
N VAL A 902 11.04 0.18 21.28
CA VAL A 902 12.39 0.56 20.81
C VAL A 902 13.07 1.53 21.77
N TRP A 903 12.33 2.51 22.29
CA TRP A 903 12.86 3.47 23.27
C TRP A 903 13.26 2.79 24.57
N SER A 904 12.40 1.88 25.07
CA SER A 904 12.69 1.06 26.25
C SER A 904 13.89 0.14 26.04
N ALA A 905 14.02 -0.47 24.85
CA ALA A 905 15.19 -1.27 24.48
C ALA A 905 16.48 -0.45 24.47
N SER A 906 16.37 0.84 24.15
CA SER A 906 17.49 1.77 24.06
C SER A 906 17.93 2.33 25.41
N LEU A 907 17.16 2.16 26.49
CA LEU A 907 17.48 2.70 27.82
C LEU A 907 18.86 2.25 28.33
N SER A 908 19.29 1.03 28.02
CA SER A 908 20.61 0.52 28.38
C SER A 908 21.60 0.62 27.22
N ALA A 909 22.87 0.94 27.50
CA ALA A 909 23.92 0.92 26.49
C ALA A 909 24.28 -0.53 26.05
N ASP A 910 23.85 -1.56 26.79
CA ASP A 910 24.14 -2.96 26.49
C ASP A 910 23.44 -3.43 25.20
N ARG A 911 24.26 -3.69 24.18
CA ARG A 911 23.83 -4.16 22.86
C ARG A 911 23.13 -5.53 22.90
N MET A 912 23.51 -6.42 23.81
CA MET A 912 22.87 -7.73 23.95
C MET A 912 21.48 -7.59 24.55
N ARG A 913 21.31 -6.71 25.53
CA ARG A 913 20.00 -6.37 26.11
C ARG A 913 19.10 -5.68 25.09
N PHE A 914 19.61 -4.70 24.35
CA PHE A 914 18.89 -4.07 23.24
C PHE A 914 18.36 -5.13 22.24
N ARG A 915 19.24 -6.02 21.78
CA ARG A 915 18.87 -7.08 20.83
C ARG A 915 17.79 -8.02 21.37
N LYS A 916 17.81 -8.38 22.65
CA LYS A 916 16.76 -9.25 23.25
C LYS A 916 15.36 -8.66 23.15
N LEU A 917 15.23 -7.33 23.21
CA LEU A 917 13.95 -6.63 23.10
C LEU A 917 13.56 -6.36 21.64
N MET A 918 14.54 -6.22 20.73
CA MET A 918 14.27 -5.95 19.31
C MET A 918 13.96 -7.20 18.47
N LEU A 919 14.59 -8.34 18.77
CA LEU A 919 14.40 -9.56 17.96
C LEU A 919 12.93 -10.03 17.88
N PRO A 920 12.11 -9.94 18.94
CA PRO A 920 10.69 -10.28 18.86
C PRO A 920 9.88 -9.34 17.96
N LEU A 921 10.23 -8.05 17.89
CA LEU A 921 9.61 -7.11 16.94
C LEU A 921 9.95 -7.48 15.50
N TYR A 922 11.21 -7.84 15.22
CA TYR A 922 11.61 -8.37 13.91
C TYR A 922 10.80 -9.62 13.55
N LYS A 923 10.70 -10.55 14.50
CA LYS A 923 9.92 -11.78 14.34
C LYS A 923 8.46 -11.48 13.99
N PHE A 924 7.83 -10.54 14.69
CA PHE A 924 6.46 -10.13 14.42
C PHE A 924 6.29 -9.61 12.98
N MET A 925 7.14 -8.66 12.58
CA MET A 925 7.07 -8.07 11.24
C MET A 925 7.29 -9.11 10.14
N ASN A 926 8.15 -10.11 10.39
CA ASN A 926 8.43 -11.19 9.46
C ASN A 926 7.30 -12.24 9.37
N GLU A 927 6.62 -12.55 10.48
CA GLU A 927 5.68 -13.68 10.57
C GLU A 927 4.20 -13.28 10.60
N THR A 928 3.88 -11.99 10.75
CA THR A 928 2.49 -11.52 10.84
C THR A 928 1.66 -11.96 9.63
N THR A 929 0.41 -12.36 9.84
CA THR A 929 -0.50 -12.69 8.72
C THR A 929 -1.16 -11.46 8.11
N ASP A 930 -1.09 -10.33 8.80
CA ASP A 930 -1.77 -9.11 8.40
C ASP A 930 -0.89 -8.32 7.43
N ARG A 931 -1.30 -8.31 6.16
CA ARG A 931 -0.61 -7.58 5.10
C ARG A 931 -1.02 -6.11 5.12
N THR A 932 -0.50 -5.34 6.08
CA THR A 932 -0.76 -3.90 6.22
C THR A 932 0.53 -3.11 6.46
N PRO A 933 0.53 -1.77 6.24
CA PRO A 933 1.69 -0.94 6.57
C PRO A 933 2.20 -1.19 7.98
N MET A 934 3.51 -1.03 8.19
CA MET A 934 4.17 -1.33 9.46
C MET A 934 3.36 -0.77 10.64
N ALA A 935 2.87 -1.69 11.48
CA ALA A 935 2.04 -1.35 12.61
C ALA A 935 2.87 -0.89 13.79
N ASP A 936 2.28 -0.02 14.60
CA ASP A 936 2.87 0.44 15.83
C ASP A 936 2.11 -0.04 17.08
N LEU A 937 0.95 -0.70 16.92
CA LEU A 937 0.23 -1.41 18.00
C LEU A 937 -0.01 -2.88 17.64
N ILE A 938 0.72 -3.78 18.30
CA ILE A 938 0.80 -5.20 17.93
C ILE A 938 0.51 -6.11 19.11
N ASN A 939 -0.04 -7.30 18.86
CA ASN A 939 -0.10 -8.33 19.90
C ASN A 939 1.30 -8.86 20.19
N THR A 940 1.60 -9.14 21.46
CA THR A 940 2.90 -9.75 21.83
C THR A 940 2.82 -11.27 21.97
N ASP A 941 1.62 -11.81 22.11
CA ASP A 941 1.29 -13.23 22.30
C ASP A 941 0.71 -13.88 21.03
N GLY A 942 0.54 -13.10 19.96
CA GLY A 942 0.00 -13.56 18.68
C GLY A 942 0.56 -12.77 17.50
N LYS A 943 0.41 -13.34 16.31
CA LYS A 943 0.95 -12.79 15.04
C LYS A 943 0.05 -11.75 14.37
N THR A 944 -1.02 -11.31 15.03
CA THR A 944 -1.98 -10.35 14.48
C THR A 944 -1.76 -8.95 15.02
N ILE A 945 -2.07 -7.95 14.20
CA ILE A 945 -2.03 -6.53 14.52
C ILE A 945 -3.26 -6.17 15.34
N VAL A 946 -3.11 -5.22 16.28
CA VAL A 946 -4.24 -4.66 17.04
C VAL A 946 -4.79 -3.43 16.34
N GLY A 947 -3.92 -2.51 15.91
CA GLY A 947 -4.31 -1.29 15.23
C GLY A 947 -3.10 -0.45 14.84
N PHE A 948 -3.36 0.82 14.54
CA PHE A 948 -2.34 1.85 14.27
C PHE A 948 -1.29 1.40 13.24
N THR A 949 -1.61 1.60 11.96
CA THR A 949 -0.76 1.20 10.83
C THR A 949 -0.37 2.42 10.00
N GLY A 950 0.82 2.39 9.42
CA GLY A 950 1.23 3.41 8.44
C GLY A 950 1.48 4.81 9.02
N ARG A 951 1.64 4.92 10.35
CA ARG A 951 1.84 6.20 11.05
C ARG A 951 3.31 6.61 11.09
N THR A 952 3.53 7.91 11.31
CA THR A 952 4.86 8.53 11.34
C THR A 952 5.72 8.11 12.55
N VAL A 953 5.07 7.70 13.64
CA VAL A 953 5.67 7.35 14.93
C VAL A 953 6.77 6.26 14.83
N VAL A 954 6.80 5.49 13.74
CA VAL A 954 7.88 4.53 13.44
C VAL A 954 9.25 5.20 13.24
N GLY A 955 9.32 6.53 13.10
CA GLY A 955 10.58 7.28 13.23
C GLY A 955 11.29 7.02 14.57
N ALA A 956 10.57 6.52 15.58
CA ALA A 956 11.11 6.11 16.87
C ALA A 956 12.19 5.04 16.78
N TYR A 957 12.20 4.26 15.69
CA TYR A 957 13.23 3.27 15.43
C TYR A 957 14.64 3.86 15.41
N PHE A 958 14.78 5.16 15.13
CA PHE A 958 16.08 5.83 14.98
C PHE A 958 16.66 6.34 16.31
N ILE A 959 15.93 6.24 17.44
CA ILE A 959 16.37 6.76 18.75
C ILE A 959 17.73 6.22 19.18
N ARG A 960 18.02 4.93 18.92
CA ARG A 960 19.28 4.29 19.29
C ARG A 960 20.47 4.86 18.49
N LEU A 961 20.22 5.37 17.28
CA LEU A 961 21.24 5.96 16.43
C LEU A 961 21.69 7.33 16.92
N LEU A 962 20.89 8.02 17.76
CA LEU A 962 21.26 9.30 18.35
C LEU A 962 22.31 9.19 19.46
N GLU A 963 22.64 7.99 19.96
CA GLU A 963 23.63 7.82 21.03
C GLU A 963 25.05 8.27 20.64
N LYS A 964 25.35 8.33 19.34
CA LYS A 964 26.66 8.70 18.80
C LYS A 964 26.78 10.17 18.43
N GLU A 965 25.70 10.94 18.55
CA GLU A 965 25.58 12.37 18.22
C GLU A 965 25.67 13.23 19.49
#